data_AF-A0A173XWP5-F1
#
_entry.id   AF-A0A173XWP5-F1
#
_cell.length_a   1.000
_cell.length_b   1.000
_cell.length_c   1.000
_cell.angle_alpha   90.00
_cell.angle_beta   90.00
_cell.angle_gamma   90.00
#
_symmetry.space_group_name_H-M   'P 1'
#
loop_
_entity.id
_entity.type
_entity.pdbx_description
1 polymer ?
#
loop_
_entity_poly.entity_id
_entity_poly.type
_entity_poly.pdbx_seq_one_letter_code
_entity_poly.pdbx_strand_id
1 'polypeptide(L)'
;MSDQNVKAAQKYLNAMFGGHKDWVKLDEDGKTGTAVMQGIIRAFQIQNGISTITGTVGPLTINTMKKLAIITKMDPNDTPQVNVCLIQCALFCKGYAAGGITGIYYTSGVNAVKKMQENAGLEVTGKIDWKVWSGLLSLNWFTKVSGGDSNIVLIQQQLNSDWSDVIGVGPCDGIASRQTILSLVGALQAAEGVTTELITDLNSVNFGDATTNAFPGTLQNGQNSTKYVPFNKIAQYGLYFNGYNPGRFDGVFDSTTESKVSEFQEFYGLTGIGLVTKGKVNVSTMKSLLTSKGDTNRAAKACDCATVLNKQQALDIKNAGYTHVGRYLTGSVGKEHTPKYLTSTEVKNIENAGLSVFPIYQDGGYELNYFKDPSQGSVDAQTAILAAERIGIPSGTTIYFAVDFDCYSYQIDTFIIPYFEQIHMIFFSSTNDKNYKVGIYAPRYVCTKVYEAGLASKSFVADMSTGFSCNLGYSMPKNWAFDQFCELNSFSSSPSFPLDKDAYSGRDTGFKKFDAVSTKTDEEIAQENLRAKVKIARNQYVYNVMEPLGYLNKIMDVGVEYDKEISLGTMMSPQGAIDISTKISTSLESSTGKIYNIKVDIGNDGELTQTCKNQIMEISSNLSDTGIEGADNFGNTIEKIALSVKSGNIAFEINNVFANSVEFSIVFSTSDLLPEEEKEWTISVALIFTMTLNSNSGLEFNVVEFTKEHSNILAGAVILVLAGALVVNAIPSIIALFSAGAGTVFGLLIQAL
;
A
#
# COMPACT_ATOMS: atom_id res chain seq x y z
N MET A 1 17.48 16.98 -12.60
CA MET A 1 18.60 17.74 -13.21
C MET A 1 18.03 19.04 -13.76
N SER A 2 18.76 20.16 -13.69
CA SER A 2 18.29 21.48 -14.17
C SER A 2 18.42 21.56 -15.70
N ASP A 3 17.33 21.92 -16.40
CA ASP A 3 17.29 22.12 -17.84
C ASP A 3 17.26 23.63 -18.18
N GLN A 4 18.17 24.06 -19.06
CA GLN A 4 18.31 25.48 -19.41
C GLN A 4 17.12 26.04 -20.19
N ASN A 5 16.45 25.22 -21.01
CA ASN A 5 15.25 25.63 -21.74
C ASN A 5 14.06 25.78 -20.80
N VAL A 6 13.93 24.88 -19.81
CA VAL A 6 12.92 25.01 -18.74
C VAL A 6 13.19 26.25 -17.90
N LYS A 7 14.46 26.53 -17.56
CA LYS A 7 14.84 27.75 -16.84
C LYS A 7 14.53 29.01 -17.63
N ALA A 8 14.76 28.99 -18.94
CA ALA A 8 14.39 30.09 -19.84
C ALA A 8 12.86 30.29 -19.88
N ALA A 9 12.09 29.20 -19.89
CA ALA A 9 10.63 29.27 -19.81
C ALA A 9 10.13 29.88 -18.50
N GLN A 10 10.66 29.44 -17.36
CA GLN A 10 10.33 30.00 -16.04
C GLN A 10 10.62 31.51 -15.97
N LYS A 11 11.79 31.93 -16.46
CA LYS A 11 12.19 33.35 -16.57
C LYS A 11 11.24 34.16 -17.45
N TYR A 12 10.95 33.66 -18.64
CA TYR A 12 10.04 34.32 -19.57
C TYR A 12 8.65 34.51 -18.95
N LEU A 13 8.10 33.47 -18.32
CA LEU A 13 6.80 33.50 -17.69
C LEU A 13 6.74 34.52 -16.53
N ASN A 14 7.74 34.51 -15.65
CA ASN A 14 7.84 35.51 -14.56
C ASN A 14 7.94 36.94 -15.09
N ALA A 15 8.77 37.17 -16.11
CA ALA A 15 8.97 38.50 -16.68
C ALA A 15 7.71 39.02 -17.39
N MET A 16 7.02 38.16 -18.14
CA MET A 16 5.85 38.54 -18.94
C MET A 16 4.58 38.70 -18.11
N PHE A 17 4.35 37.83 -17.11
CA PHE A 17 3.09 37.76 -16.37
C PHE A 17 3.21 38.20 -14.90
N GLY A 18 4.42 38.49 -14.40
CA GLY A 18 4.69 38.81 -12.99
C GLY A 18 3.95 40.03 -12.43
N GLY A 19 3.48 40.93 -13.29
CA GLY A 19 2.67 42.08 -12.89
C GLY A 19 1.18 41.79 -12.73
N HIS A 20 0.69 40.61 -13.15
CA HIS A 20 -0.73 40.26 -13.03
C HIS A 20 -1.04 39.80 -11.60
N LYS A 21 -2.13 40.30 -11.01
CA LYS A 21 -2.51 40.01 -9.61
C LYS A 21 -2.66 38.52 -9.28
N ASP A 22 -3.07 37.73 -10.28
CA ASP A 22 -3.31 36.28 -10.15
C ASP A 22 -2.09 35.44 -10.56
N TRP A 23 -0.94 36.06 -10.84
CA TRP A 23 0.31 35.35 -11.14
C TRP A 23 0.95 34.81 -9.87
N VAL A 24 1.41 33.56 -9.93
CA VAL A 24 2.21 32.94 -8.87
C VAL A 24 3.64 32.83 -9.40
N LYS A 25 4.57 33.52 -8.73
CA LYS A 25 5.98 33.53 -9.12
C LYS A 25 6.55 32.11 -9.14
N LEU A 26 7.23 31.76 -10.23
CA LEU A 26 7.91 30.48 -10.39
C LEU A 26 9.36 30.59 -9.92
N ASP A 27 9.88 29.51 -9.34
CA ASP A 27 11.32 29.36 -9.15
C ASP A 27 12.00 29.15 -10.51
N GLU A 28 13.13 29.81 -10.74
CA GLU A 28 13.89 29.77 -12.00
C GLU A 28 15.03 28.73 -11.91
N ASP A 29 14.67 27.52 -11.50
CA ASP A 29 15.61 26.44 -11.16
C ASP A 29 15.85 25.44 -12.30
N GLY A 30 15.14 25.59 -13.42
CA GLY A 30 15.19 24.69 -14.58
C GLY A 30 14.55 23.32 -14.34
N LYS A 31 13.73 23.15 -13.29
CA LYS A 31 13.02 21.89 -13.05
C LYS A 31 11.60 21.95 -13.62
N THR A 32 11.24 20.95 -14.41
CA THR A 32 9.86 20.74 -14.84
C THR A 32 9.03 20.12 -13.71
N GLY A 33 7.70 20.21 -13.81
CA GLY A 33 6.78 19.65 -12.81
C GLY A 33 5.50 20.47 -12.67
N THR A 34 4.71 20.15 -11.64
CA THR A 34 3.39 20.74 -11.41
C THR A 34 3.41 22.27 -11.36
N ALA A 35 4.38 22.87 -10.67
CA ALA A 35 4.45 24.32 -10.49
C ALA A 35 4.58 25.07 -11.82
N VAL A 36 5.57 24.72 -12.66
CA VAL A 36 5.77 25.38 -13.95
C VAL A 36 4.63 25.09 -14.92
N MET A 37 4.06 23.87 -14.92
CA MET A 37 2.91 23.55 -15.77
C MET A 37 1.68 24.37 -15.39
N GLN A 38 1.36 24.50 -14.10
CA GLN A 38 0.31 25.39 -13.63
C GLN A 38 0.60 26.86 -13.98
N GLY A 39 1.87 27.28 -13.89
CA GLY A 39 2.29 28.61 -14.34
C GLY A 39 2.00 28.87 -15.82
N ILE A 40 2.33 27.93 -16.71
CA ILE A 40 2.00 28.02 -18.15
C ILE A 40 0.48 28.09 -18.37
N ILE A 41 -0.30 27.31 -17.63
CA ILE A 41 -1.78 27.35 -17.72
C ILE A 41 -2.32 28.71 -17.24
N ARG A 42 -1.80 29.27 -16.13
CA ARG A 42 -2.18 30.62 -15.66
C ARG A 42 -1.83 31.67 -16.71
N ALA A 43 -0.64 31.60 -17.29
CA ALA A 43 -0.20 32.51 -18.34
C ALA A 43 -1.12 32.43 -19.57
N PHE A 44 -1.53 31.23 -19.98
CA PHE A 44 -2.52 31.06 -21.05
C PHE A 44 -3.87 31.68 -20.70
N GLN A 45 -4.37 31.44 -19.47
CA GLN A 45 -5.64 31.99 -19.00
C GLN A 45 -5.61 33.53 -18.98
N ILE A 46 -4.52 34.14 -18.49
CA ILE A 46 -4.33 35.59 -18.49
C ILE A 46 -4.26 36.12 -19.92
N GLN A 47 -3.40 35.53 -20.76
CA GLN A 47 -3.17 35.97 -22.14
C GLN A 47 -4.45 35.94 -22.99
N ASN A 48 -5.33 34.98 -22.73
CA ASN A 48 -6.54 34.78 -23.52
C ASN A 48 -7.81 35.28 -22.79
N GLY A 49 -7.66 36.13 -21.76
CA GLY A 49 -8.76 36.85 -21.12
C GLY A 49 -9.78 35.96 -20.41
N ILE A 50 -9.34 34.81 -19.89
CA ILE A 50 -10.21 33.91 -19.12
C ILE A 50 -10.47 34.54 -17.74
N SER A 51 -11.74 34.63 -17.35
CA SER A 51 -12.16 35.33 -16.12
C SER A 51 -11.66 34.67 -14.82
N THR A 52 -11.37 33.37 -14.86
CA THR A 52 -10.96 32.59 -13.68
C THR A 52 -9.58 31.97 -13.92
N ILE A 53 -8.57 32.52 -13.26
CA ILE A 53 -7.17 32.12 -13.40
C ILE A 53 -6.83 31.09 -12.31
N THR A 54 -6.92 29.81 -12.64
CA THR A 54 -6.74 28.71 -11.67
C THR A 54 -5.39 28.01 -11.81
N GLY A 55 -4.75 28.09 -12.98
CA GLY A 55 -3.62 27.22 -13.33
C GLY A 55 -4.02 25.78 -13.60
N THR A 56 -5.31 25.50 -13.79
CA THR A 56 -5.85 24.19 -14.17
C THR A 56 -6.70 24.32 -15.44
N VAL A 57 -6.64 23.32 -16.32
CA VAL A 57 -7.47 23.27 -17.52
C VAL A 57 -8.87 22.79 -17.16
N GLY A 58 -9.81 23.73 -17.09
CA GLY A 58 -11.25 23.45 -16.92
C GLY A 58 -12.06 23.76 -18.18
N PRO A 59 -13.40 23.63 -18.12
CA PRO A 59 -14.29 23.84 -19.26
C PRO A 59 -14.11 25.20 -19.96
N LEU A 60 -13.90 26.29 -19.20
CA LEU A 60 -13.67 27.62 -19.77
C LEU A 60 -12.36 27.68 -20.56
N THR A 61 -11.28 27.08 -20.04
CA THR A 61 -9.98 27.01 -20.72
C THR A 61 -10.08 26.24 -22.03
N ILE A 62 -10.73 25.07 -22.02
CA ILE A 62 -10.94 24.28 -23.23
C ILE A 62 -11.80 25.02 -24.26
N ASN A 63 -12.89 25.66 -23.83
CA ASN A 63 -13.75 26.44 -24.73
C ASN A 63 -12.99 27.59 -25.40
N THR A 64 -12.07 28.23 -24.67
CA THR A 64 -11.17 29.23 -25.25
C THR A 64 -10.21 28.59 -26.25
N MET A 65 -9.56 27.47 -25.91
CA MET A 65 -8.67 26.74 -26.84
C MET A 65 -9.37 26.37 -28.16
N LYS A 66 -10.64 25.92 -28.09
CA LYS A 66 -11.46 25.58 -29.28
C LYS A 66 -11.78 26.79 -30.17
N LYS A 67 -11.76 28.01 -29.63
CA LYS A 67 -12.04 29.26 -30.37
C LYS A 67 -10.79 29.91 -30.96
N LEU A 68 -9.60 29.52 -30.52
CA LEU A 68 -8.34 30.06 -31.04
C LEU A 68 -8.12 29.60 -32.49
N ALA A 69 -7.52 30.47 -33.29
CA ALA A 69 -7.09 30.10 -34.64
C ALA A 69 -6.02 28.99 -34.57
N ILE A 70 -6.09 28.04 -35.50
CA ILE A 70 -5.08 26.99 -35.64
C ILE A 70 -3.75 27.65 -35.99
N ILE A 71 -2.72 27.43 -35.18
CA ILE A 71 -1.38 27.98 -35.45
C ILE A 71 -0.68 27.04 -36.44
N THR A 72 -0.25 27.61 -37.56
CA THR A 72 0.57 26.96 -38.58
C THR A 72 1.94 27.61 -38.63
N LYS A 73 2.89 26.99 -39.34
CA LYS A 73 4.24 27.53 -39.51
C LYS A 73 4.20 29.01 -39.93
N MET A 74 4.93 29.84 -39.21
CA MET A 74 5.06 31.28 -39.43
C MET A 74 6.28 31.60 -40.29
N ASP A 75 6.26 32.75 -40.96
CA ASP A 75 7.46 33.33 -41.55
C ASP A 75 8.38 33.86 -40.43
N PRO A 76 9.72 33.71 -40.54
CA PRO A 76 10.66 34.28 -39.56
C PRO A 76 10.50 35.79 -39.31
N ASN A 77 9.91 36.53 -40.26
CA ASN A 77 9.68 37.97 -40.17
C ASN A 77 8.27 38.33 -39.66
N ASP A 78 7.42 37.35 -39.36
CA ASP A 78 6.11 37.60 -38.76
C ASP A 78 6.25 38.26 -37.38
N THR A 79 5.18 38.93 -36.92
CA THR A 79 5.14 39.49 -35.57
C THR A 79 5.12 38.37 -34.52
N PRO A 80 6.02 38.37 -33.52
CA PRO A 80 6.00 37.42 -32.41
C PRO A 80 4.67 37.38 -31.66
N GLN A 81 4.15 36.18 -31.41
CA GLN A 81 2.91 35.97 -30.67
C GLN A 81 3.16 35.36 -29.29
N VAL A 82 2.54 35.92 -28.25
CA VAL A 82 2.66 35.41 -26.87
C VAL A 82 2.16 33.96 -26.76
N ASN A 83 1.06 33.62 -27.42
CA ASN A 83 0.57 32.25 -27.44
C ASN A 83 1.60 31.26 -28.02
N VAL A 84 2.40 31.67 -29.01
CA VAL A 84 3.50 30.83 -29.53
C VAL A 84 4.63 30.70 -28.50
N CYS A 85 4.96 31.76 -27.75
CA CYS A 85 5.90 31.67 -26.64
C CYS A 85 5.44 30.67 -25.58
N LEU A 86 4.14 30.67 -25.23
CA LEU A 86 3.57 29.72 -24.27
C LEU A 86 3.67 28.27 -24.75
N ILE A 87 3.45 28.02 -26.04
CA ILE A 87 3.65 26.70 -26.65
C ILE A 87 5.13 26.30 -26.57
N GLN A 88 6.06 27.20 -26.90
CA GLN A 88 7.49 26.93 -26.82
C GLN A 88 7.91 26.59 -25.38
N CYS A 89 7.41 27.33 -24.39
CA CYS A 89 7.58 27.02 -22.97
C CYS A 89 7.04 25.63 -22.61
N ALA A 90 5.82 25.29 -23.05
CA ALA A 90 5.20 24.00 -22.77
C ALA A 90 5.97 22.84 -23.42
N LEU A 91 6.41 22.99 -24.67
CA LEU A 91 7.22 22.01 -25.37
C LEU A 91 8.51 21.72 -24.60
N PHE A 92 9.24 22.74 -24.13
CA PHE A 92 10.43 22.54 -23.31
C PHE A 92 10.13 21.81 -22.01
N CYS A 93 9.07 22.20 -21.30
CA CYS A 93 8.68 21.53 -20.06
C CYS A 93 8.23 20.08 -20.27
N LYS A 94 7.79 19.74 -21.50
CA LYS A 94 7.43 18.39 -21.95
C LYS A 94 8.58 17.61 -22.61
N GLY A 95 9.78 18.20 -22.69
CA GLY A 95 10.96 17.55 -23.26
C GLY A 95 11.09 17.62 -24.79
N TYR A 96 10.30 18.47 -25.45
CA TYR A 96 10.37 18.66 -26.91
C TYR A 96 11.18 19.91 -27.27
N ALA A 97 12.17 19.74 -28.15
CA ALA A 97 13.07 20.82 -28.56
C ALA A 97 12.41 21.79 -29.55
N ALA A 98 11.79 22.86 -29.03
CA ALA A 98 11.13 23.89 -29.83
C ALA A 98 12.10 24.92 -30.46
N GLY A 99 13.40 24.86 -30.16
CA GLY A 99 14.39 25.85 -30.54
C GLY A 99 14.56 26.93 -29.46
N GLY A 100 13.86 28.05 -29.55
CA GLY A 100 13.87 29.14 -28.55
C GLY A 100 12.49 29.74 -28.29
N ILE A 101 12.36 30.58 -27.26
CA ILE A 101 11.12 31.29 -26.92
C ILE A 101 11.07 32.61 -27.72
N THR A 102 10.70 32.53 -28.99
CA THR A 102 10.76 33.66 -29.93
C THR A 102 9.40 34.26 -30.26
N GLY A 103 8.30 33.55 -29.97
CA GLY A 103 6.97 33.90 -30.42
C GLY A 103 6.72 33.66 -31.91
N ILE A 104 7.69 33.06 -32.62
CA ILE A 104 7.59 32.65 -34.02
C ILE A 104 7.53 31.14 -34.11
N TYR A 105 6.52 30.59 -34.78
CA TYR A 105 6.36 29.15 -34.93
C TYR A 105 7.07 28.63 -36.18
N TYR A 106 8.40 28.52 -36.10
CA TYR A 106 9.26 28.08 -37.21
C TYR A 106 9.52 26.55 -37.18
N THR A 107 10.39 26.07 -38.08
CA THR A 107 10.63 24.64 -38.34
C THR A 107 10.89 23.79 -37.09
N SER A 108 11.67 24.27 -36.11
CA SER A 108 11.94 23.51 -34.89
C SER A 108 10.67 23.31 -34.05
N GLY A 109 9.84 24.34 -33.92
CA GLY A 109 8.53 24.25 -33.27
C GLY A 109 7.58 23.27 -33.99
N VAL A 110 7.56 23.30 -35.33
CA VAL A 110 6.78 22.36 -36.14
C VAL A 110 7.21 20.91 -35.89
N ASN A 111 8.52 20.65 -35.90
CA ASN A 111 9.06 19.31 -35.66
C ASN A 111 8.79 18.84 -34.22
N ALA A 112 8.90 19.73 -33.23
CA ALA A 112 8.59 19.45 -31.84
C ALA A 112 7.11 19.07 -31.65
N VAL A 113 6.18 19.80 -32.28
CA VAL A 113 4.74 19.47 -32.24
C VAL A 113 4.44 18.17 -32.97
N LYS A 114 5.06 17.91 -34.13
CA LYS A 114 4.93 16.62 -34.82
C LYS A 114 5.35 15.45 -33.93
N LYS A 115 6.48 15.60 -33.23
CA LYS A 115 6.96 14.57 -32.29
C LYS A 115 6.01 14.38 -31.11
N MET A 116 5.46 15.47 -30.57
CA MET A 116 4.44 15.40 -29.52
C MET A 116 3.16 14.73 -30.01
N GLN A 117 2.67 15.06 -31.20
CA GLN A 117 1.47 14.44 -31.79
C GLN A 117 1.67 12.93 -31.99
N GLU A 118 2.82 12.52 -32.56
CA GLU A 118 3.19 11.11 -32.72
C GLU A 118 3.18 10.39 -31.37
N ASN A 119 3.87 10.95 -30.38
CA ASN A 119 3.96 10.40 -29.03
C ASN A 119 2.60 10.32 -28.33
N ALA A 120 1.72 11.29 -28.57
CA ALA A 120 0.38 11.37 -27.99
C ALA A 120 -0.66 10.54 -28.76
N GLY A 121 -0.33 9.91 -29.89
CA GLY A 121 -1.28 9.19 -30.74
C GLY A 121 -2.25 10.09 -31.51
N LEU A 122 -1.92 11.37 -31.69
CA LEU A 122 -2.70 12.33 -32.47
C LEU A 122 -2.28 12.31 -33.95
N GLU A 123 -3.13 12.87 -34.82
CA GLU A 123 -2.76 13.10 -36.21
C GLU A 123 -1.52 14.00 -36.32
N VAL A 124 -0.48 13.55 -37.04
CA VAL A 124 0.81 14.24 -37.14
C VAL A 124 0.78 15.33 -38.20
N THR A 125 0.15 16.46 -37.86
CA THR A 125 -0.02 17.60 -38.78
C THR A 125 1.07 18.66 -38.64
N GLY A 126 1.70 18.76 -37.46
CA GLY A 126 2.57 19.87 -37.08
C GLY A 126 1.81 21.20 -36.95
N LYS A 127 0.48 21.16 -36.84
CA LYS A 127 -0.37 22.32 -36.57
C LYS A 127 -0.79 22.29 -35.09
N ILE A 128 -1.03 23.45 -34.51
CA ILE A 128 -1.47 23.58 -33.12
C ILE A 128 -2.97 23.91 -33.11
N ASP A 129 -3.77 22.88 -32.91
CA ASP A 129 -5.21 22.99 -32.65
C ASP A 129 -5.50 22.92 -31.14
N TRP A 130 -6.78 22.86 -30.78
CA TRP A 130 -7.21 22.79 -29.38
C TRP A 130 -6.74 21.51 -28.67
N LYS A 131 -6.55 20.39 -29.41
CA LYS A 131 -6.06 19.13 -28.84
C LYS A 131 -4.59 19.26 -28.47
N VAL A 132 -3.76 19.81 -29.37
CA VAL A 132 -2.35 20.10 -29.08
C VAL A 132 -2.21 21.08 -27.91
N TRP A 133 -3.03 22.13 -27.86
CA TRP A 133 -3.11 23.03 -26.70
C TRP A 133 -3.42 22.27 -25.41
N SER A 134 -4.50 21.48 -25.40
CA SER A 134 -4.94 20.75 -24.21
C SER A 134 -3.91 19.72 -23.73
N GLY A 135 -3.24 19.03 -24.65
CA GLY A 135 -2.22 18.04 -24.34
C GLY A 135 -0.96 18.70 -23.78
N LEU A 136 -0.48 19.79 -24.40
CA LEU A 136 0.69 20.51 -23.92
C LEU A 136 0.46 21.20 -22.58
N LEU A 137 -0.72 21.80 -22.37
CA LEU A 137 -1.09 22.50 -21.14
C LEU A 137 -1.75 21.56 -20.13
N SER A 138 -1.15 20.39 -19.90
CA SER A 138 -1.63 19.39 -18.93
C SER A 138 -0.49 18.85 -18.09
N LEU A 139 -0.80 18.00 -17.11
CA LEU A 139 0.23 17.19 -16.42
C LEU A 139 0.53 15.87 -17.16
N ASN A 140 -0.08 15.62 -18.31
CA ASN A 140 0.05 14.37 -19.06
C ASN A 140 1.41 14.27 -19.73
N TRP A 141 2.08 13.13 -19.58
CA TRP A 141 3.33 12.82 -20.27
C TRP A 141 3.02 11.91 -21.45
N PHE A 142 3.67 12.14 -22.60
CA PHE A 142 3.42 11.38 -23.83
C PHE A 142 4.56 10.41 -24.17
N THR A 143 5.50 10.26 -23.26
CA THR A 143 6.64 9.36 -23.38
C THR A 143 6.64 8.41 -22.20
N LYS A 144 6.97 7.14 -22.46
CA LYS A 144 7.04 6.12 -21.41
C LYS A 144 7.94 6.56 -20.25
N VAL A 145 7.41 6.54 -19.04
CA VAL A 145 8.18 6.84 -17.82
C VAL A 145 8.91 5.60 -17.31
N SER A 146 9.81 5.77 -16.36
CA SER A 146 10.42 4.65 -15.64
C SER A 146 9.31 3.83 -14.95
N GLY A 147 9.36 2.50 -15.08
CA GLY A 147 8.30 1.60 -14.60
C GLY A 147 7.05 1.55 -15.48
N GLY A 148 6.96 2.34 -16.55
CA GLY A 148 5.84 2.31 -17.49
C GLY A 148 5.86 1.09 -18.42
N ASP A 149 4.68 0.65 -18.81
CA ASP A 149 4.46 -0.48 -19.74
C ASP A 149 4.23 0.02 -21.17
N SER A 150 4.92 -0.60 -22.14
CA SER A 150 4.84 -0.21 -23.55
C SER A 150 3.51 -0.58 -24.21
N ASN A 151 2.83 -1.63 -23.73
CA ASN A 151 1.47 -1.96 -24.16
C ASN A 151 0.46 -0.93 -23.65
N ILE A 152 0.66 -0.42 -22.42
CA ILE A 152 -0.18 0.66 -21.89
C ILE A 152 0.03 1.95 -22.70
N VAL A 153 1.27 2.27 -23.08
CA VAL A 153 1.55 3.39 -24.00
C VAL A 153 0.76 3.23 -25.30
N LEU A 154 0.77 2.03 -25.91
CA LEU A 154 0.02 1.76 -27.14
C LEU A 154 -1.49 1.95 -26.96
N ILE A 155 -2.07 1.40 -25.88
CA ILE A 155 -3.50 1.57 -25.55
C ILE A 155 -3.84 3.05 -25.38
N GLN A 156 -3.02 3.79 -24.63
CA GLN A 156 -3.18 5.22 -24.40
C GLN A 156 -3.14 6.04 -25.70
N GLN A 157 -2.20 5.74 -26.60
CA GLN A 157 -2.11 6.38 -27.91
C GLN A 157 -3.34 6.08 -28.76
N GLN A 158 -3.83 4.84 -28.76
CA GLN A 158 -5.05 4.47 -29.49
C GLN A 158 -6.30 5.15 -28.90
N LEU A 159 -6.42 5.27 -27.58
CA LEU A 159 -7.50 6.03 -26.94
C LEU A 159 -7.49 7.50 -27.40
N ASN A 160 -6.33 8.14 -27.44
CA ASN A 160 -6.20 9.51 -27.94
C ASN A 160 -6.54 9.60 -29.44
N SER A 161 -6.05 8.65 -30.24
CA SER A 161 -6.29 8.62 -31.69
C SER A 161 -7.77 8.48 -32.02
N ASP A 162 -8.41 7.51 -31.38
CA ASP A 162 -9.79 7.13 -31.67
C ASP A 162 -10.81 8.11 -31.02
N TRP A 163 -10.50 8.66 -29.83
CA TRP A 163 -11.53 9.28 -28.97
C TRP A 163 -11.19 10.64 -28.37
N SER A 164 -10.06 11.27 -28.72
CA SER A 164 -9.65 12.56 -28.11
C SER A 164 -10.66 13.71 -28.22
N ASP A 165 -11.60 13.66 -29.18
CA ASP A 165 -12.71 14.63 -29.25
C ASP A 165 -13.70 14.50 -28.10
N VAL A 166 -13.85 13.30 -27.54
CA VAL A 166 -14.81 12.95 -26.50
C VAL A 166 -14.15 12.80 -25.13
N ILE A 167 -12.99 12.14 -25.04
CA ILE A 167 -12.31 11.88 -23.75
C ILE A 167 -11.13 12.83 -23.48
N GLY A 168 -10.82 13.74 -24.41
CA GLY A 168 -9.66 14.62 -24.34
C GLY A 168 -8.34 13.89 -24.60
N VAL A 169 -7.23 14.63 -24.55
CA VAL A 169 -5.88 14.09 -24.76
C VAL A 169 -5.31 13.59 -23.43
N GLY A 170 -5.28 12.27 -23.24
CA GLY A 170 -4.72 11.59 -22.07
C GLY A 170 -3.21 11.32 -22.16
N PRO A 171 -2.57 10.89 -21.05
CA PRO A 171 -1.15 10.56 -21.04
C PRO A 171 -0.85 9.33 -21.93
N CYS A 172 0.39 9.24 -22.41
CA CYS A 172 0.98 8.08 -23.09
C CYS A 172 2.29 7.68 -22.39
N ASP A 173 2.23 7.57 -21.06
CA ASP A 173 3.36 7.35 -20.16
C ASP A 173 3.56 5.88 -19.77
N GLY A 174 2.62 5.00 -20.14
CA GLY A 174 2.66 3.59 -19.81
C GLY A 174 2.16 3.26 -18.42
N ILE A 175 1.50 4.20 -17.73
CA ILE A 175 0.89 3.98 -16.41
C ILE A 175 -0.63 3.95 -16.56
N ALA A 176 -1.28 2.93 -15.99
CA ALA A 176 -2.75 2.82 -15.93
C ALA A 176 -3.35 3.84 -14.93
N SER A 177 -3.19 5.12 -15.22
CA SER A 177 -3.67 6.21 -14.37
C SER A 177 -5.19 6.24 -14.28
N ARG A 178 -5.72 6.91 -13.25
CA ARG A 178 -7.17 7.16 -13.10
C ARG A 178 -7.80 7.73 -14.38
N GLN A 179 -7.13 8.67 -15.06
CA GLN A 179 -7.58 9.18 -16.34
C GLN A 179 -7.67 8.07 -17.40
N THR A 180 -6.63 7.27 -17.57
CA THR A 180 -6.59 6.17 -18.55
C THR A 180 -7.75 5.18 -18.33
N ILE A 181 -8.02 4.82 -17.07
CA ILE A 181 -9.07 3.87 -16.72
C ILE A 181 -10.47 4.45 -16.97
N LEU A 182 -10.74 5.68 -16.52
CA LEU A 182 -12.02 6.34 -16.76
C LEU A 182 -12.27 6.61 -18.25
N SER A 183 -11.22 6.86 -19.02
CA SER A 183 -11.29 7.01 -20.48
C SER A 183 -11.82 5.75 -21.18
N LEU A 184 -11.72 4.55 -20.61
CA LEU A 184 -12.32 3.35 -21.21
C LEU A 184 -13.85 3.40 -21.22
N VAL A 185 -14.45 3.85 -20.12
CA VAL A 185 -15.91 4.04 -20.03
C VAL A 185 -16.35 5.17 -20.96
N GLY A 186 -15.61 6.29 -20.98
CA GLY A 186 -15.88 7.39 -21.91
C GLY A 186 -15.77 6.97 -23.38
N ALA A 187 -14.76 6.17 -23.73
CA ALA A 187 -14.58 5.62 -25.08
C ALA A 187 -15.69 4.64 -25.46
N LEU A 188 -16.19 3.84 -24.51
CA LEU A 188 -17.36 2.99 -24.73
C LEU A 188 -18.59 3.83 -25.03
N GLN A 189 -18.87 4.84 -24.21
CA GLN A 189 -20.00 5.75 -24.43
C GLN A 189 -19.91 6.50 -25.76
N ALA A 190 -18.69 6.85 -26.19
CA ALA A 190 -18.43 7.43 -27.50
C ALA A 190 -18.73 6.45 -28.65
N ALA A 191 -18.25 5.21 -28.54
CA ALA A 191 -18.49 4.15 -29.52
C ALA A 191 -19.98 3.78 -29.64
N GLU A 192 -20.72 3.86 -28.53
CA GLU A 192 -22.17 3.64 -28.47
C GLU A 192 -23.00 4.83 -28.97
N GLY A 193 -22.39 6.02 -29.11
CA GLY A 193 -23.09 7.26 -29.40
C GLY A 193 -23.90 7.84 -28.24
N VAL A 194 -23.65 7.37 -27.01
CA VAL A 194 -24.25 7.91 -25.77
C VAL A 194 -23.74 9.33 -25.49
N THR A 195 -22.49 9.60 -25.86
CA THR A 195 -21.92 10.95 -25.84
C THR A 195 -21.06 11.19 -27.07
N THR A 196 -21.23 12.35 -27.71
CA THR A 196 -20.42 12.79 -28.86
C THR A 196 -19.63 14.06 -28.56
N GLU A 197 -19.91 14.69 -27.41
CA GLU A 197 -19.25 15.90 -26.95
C GLU A 197 -18.12 15.57 -25.98
N LEU A 198 -17.18 16.52 -25.84
CA LEU A 198 -16.07 16.39 -24.91
C LEU A 198 -16.56 16.29 -23.46
N ILE A 199 -16.16 15.22 -22.79
CA ILE A 199 -16.34 15.00 -21.36
C ILE A 199 -15.30 15.86 -20.62
N THR A 200 -15.76 16.93 -19.98
CA THR A 200 -14.87 17.86 -19.27
C THR A 200 -14.47 17.41 -17.87
N ASP A 201 -15.18 16.44 -17.30
CA ASP A 201 -14.82 15.79 -16.04
C ASP A 201 -15.01 14.28 -16.16
N LEU A 202 -13.91 13.56 -16.35
CA LEU A 202 -13.93 12.10 -16.47
C LEU A 202 -14.38 11.41 -15.17
N ASN A 203 -14.37 12.06 -14.01
CA ASN A 203 -14.89 11.45 -12.77
C ASN A 203 -16.41 11.29 -12.78
N SER A 204 -17.11 12.02 -13.65
CA SER A 204 -18.55 11.90 -13.82
C SER A 204 -18.98 10.71 -14.68
N VAL A 205 -18.04 10.08 -15.41
CA VAL A 205 -18.37 8.93 -16.27
C VAL A 205 -18.78 7.74 -15.44
N ASN A 206 -19.80 7.03 -15.92
CA ASN A 206 -20.32 5.83 -15.27
C ASN A 206 -20.86 4.86 -16.32
N PHE A 207 -20.81 3.57 -16.01
CA PHE A 207 -21.43 2.53 -16.83
C PHE A 207 -22.87 2.27 -16.34
N GLY A 208 -23.72 3.29 -16.43
CA GLY A 208 -25.12 3.25 -16.03
C GLY A 208 -26.06 2.69 -17.11
N ASP A 209 -27.36 2.99 -16.97
CA ASP A 209 -28.43 2.43 -17.82
C ASP A 209 -28.32 2.87 -19.29
N ALA A 210 -27.95 4.12 -19.56
CA ALA A 210 -27.79 4.61 -20.93
C ALA A 210 -26.71 3.82 -21.69
N THR A 211 -25.53 3.67 -21.09
CA THR A 211 -24.43 2.84 -21.62
C THR A 211 -24.85 1.37 -21.72
N THR A 212 -25.54 0.84 -20.70
CA THR A 212 -26.02 -0.55 -20.69
C THR A 212 -26.96 -0.85 -21.86
N ASN A 213 -27.90 0.06 -22.14
CA ASN A 213 -28.91 -0.09 -23.18
C ASN A 213 -28.34 0.11 -24.60
N ALA A 214 -27.26 0.90 -24.73
CA ALA A 214 -26.63 1.20 -26.01
C ALA A 214 -25.58 0.15 -26.44
N PHE A 215 -25.20 -0.77 -25.54
CA PHE A 215 -24.22 -1.82 -25.82
C PHE A 215 -24.60 -2.64 -27.08
N PRO A 216 -23.67 -2.91 -28.02
CA PRO A 216 -23.98 -3.37 -29.39
C PRO A 216 -24.40 -4.85 -29.50
N GLY A 217 -24.70 -5.49 -28.37
CA GLY A 217 -24.87 -6.93 -28.24
C GLY A 217 -23.58 -7.65 -27.87
N THR A 218 -23.62 -8.99 -27.87
CA THR A 218 -22.47 -9.83 -27.49
C THR A 218 -21.35 -9.74 -28.51
N LEU A 219 -20.11 -9.52 -28.03
CA LEU A 219 -18.88 -9.63 -28.83
C LEU A 219 -18.35 -11.06 -28.77
N GLN A 220 -17.92 -11.61 -29.90
CA GLN A 220 -17.45 -12.99 -30.00
C GLN A 220 -16.43 -13.18 -31.13
N ASN A 221 -15.76 -14.34 -31.12
CA ASN A 221 -14.77 -14.72 -32.13
C ASN A 221 -15.32 -14.59 -33.56
N GLY A 222 -14.54 -13.96 -34.43
CA GLY A 222 -14.87 -13.70 -35.84
C GLY A 222 -15.75 -12.47 -36.08
N GLN A 223 -16.24 -11.80 -35.03
CA GLN A 223 -17.10 -10.61 -35.15
C GLN A 223 -16.26 -9.32 -35.29
N ASN A 224 -15.66 -9.15 -36.46
CA ASN A 224 -14.61 -8.16 -36.71
C ASN A 224 -14.96 -7.10 -37.77
N SER A 225 -16.25 -6.87 -38.04
CA SER A 225 -16.65 -5.78 -38.95
C SER A 225 -16.34 -4.42 -38.33
N THR A 226 -16.24 -3.37 -39.15
CA THR A 226 -15.91 -2.00 -38.72
C THR A 226 -16.79 -1.50 -37.56
N LYS A 227 -18.04 -1.95 -37.49
CA LYS A 227 -18.96 -1.66 -36.38
C LYS A 227 -18.44 -2.17 -35.02
N TYR A 228 -17.82 -3.35 -34.98
CA TYR A 228 -17.42 -4.02 -33.74
C TYR A 228 -16.00 -3.70 -33.29
N VAL A 229 -15.13 -3.24 -34.20
CA VAL A 229 -13.72 -2.91 -33.90
C VAL A 229 -13.55 -2.00 -32.67
N PRO A 230 -14.28 -0.88 -32.52
CA PRO A 230 -14.22 -0.06 -31.30
C PRO A 230 -14.48 -0.83 -30.00
N PHE A 231 -15.52 -1.67 -29.99
CA PHE A 231 -15.93 -2.42 -28.81
C PHE A 231 -14.96 -3.55 -28.47
N ASN A 232 -14.46 -4.23 -29.50
CA ASN A 232 -13.44 -5.26 -29.36
C ASN A 232 -12.13 -4.68 -28.81
N LYS A 233 -11.71 -3.49 -29.29
CA LYS A 233 -10.57 -2.75 -28.73
C LYS A 233 -10.76 -2.47 -27.24
N ILE A 234 -11.90 -1.91 -26.85
CA ILE A 234 -12.19 -1.61 -25.43
C ILE A 234 -12.18 -2.89 -24.57
N ALA A 235 -12.71 -4.00 -25.08
CA ALA A 235 -12.62 -5.29 -24.41
C ALA A 235 -11.15 -5.77 -24.25
N GLN A 236 -10.34 -5.64 -25.30
CA GLN A 236 -8.91 -5.97 -25.27
C GLN A 236 -8.14 -5.10 -24.26
N TYR A 237 -8.44 -3.80 -24.19
CA TYR A 237 -7.84 -2.90 -23.19
C TYR A 237 -8.23 -3.32 -21.77
N GLY A 238 -9.53 -3.56 -21.54
CA GLY A 238 -10.05 -3.99 -20.24
C GLY A 238 -9.44 -5.31 -19.79
N LEU A 239 -9.27 -6.29 -20.69
CA LEU A 239 -8.59 -7.55 -20.40
C LEU A 239 -7.15 -7.32 -19.94
N TYR A 240 -6.40 -6.49 -20.67
CA TYR A 240 -5.00 -6.19 -20.35
C TYR A 240 -4.85 -5.55 -18.97
N PHE A 241 -5.67 -4.55 -18.64
CA PHE A 241 -5.65 -3.91 -17.32
C PHE A 241 -6.07 -4.84 -16.18
N ASN A 242 -6.85 -5.90 -16.48
CA ASN A 242 -7.19 -6.94 -15.52
C ASN A 242 -6.16 -8.09 -15.47
N GLY A 243 -5.03 -7.98 -16.18
CA GLY A 243 -3.94 -8.97 -16.16
C GLY A 243 -4.05 -10.09 -17.20
N TYR A 244 -4.98 -9.98 -18.15
CA TYR A 244 -5.22 -10.97 -19.20
C TYR A 244 -4.78 -10.40 -20.55
N ASN A 245 -3.56 -10.69 -20.98
CA ASN A 245 -3.03 -10.12 -22.22
C ASN A 245 -3.64 -10.80 -23.47
N PRO A 246 -4.43 -10.08 -24.31
CA PRO A 246 -5.02 -10.63 -25.53
C PRO A 246 -4.01 -10.71 -26.70
N GLY A 247 -2.77 -10.22 -26.51
CA GLY A 247 -1.69 -10.25 -27.50
C GLY A 247 -1.75 -9.18 -28.58
N ARG A 248 -2.92 -8.55 -28.78
CA ARG A 248 -3.17 -7.48 -29.75
C ARG A 248 -4.24 -6.50 -29.27
N PHE A 249 -4.21 -5.29 -29.83
CA PHE A 249 -5.07 -4.15 -29.47
C PHE A 249 -5.67 -3.48 -30.71
N ASP A 250 -6.05 -4.26 -31.72
CA ASP A 250 -6.51 -3.75 -33.02
C ASP A 250 -8.01 -3.97 -33.26
N GLY A 251 -8.73 -4.53 -32.28
CA GLY A 251 -10.15 -4.82 -32.36
C GLY A 251 -10.50 -6.10 -33.13
N VAL A 252 -9.51 -6.92 -33.48
CA VAL A 252 -9.75 -8.28 -33.97
C VAL A 252 -10.02 -9.21 -32.78
N PHE A 253 -11.28 -9.63 -32.63
CA PHE A 253 -11.71 -10.66 -31.70
C PHE A 253 -11.44 -12.04 -32.31
N ASP A 254 -10.31 -12.62 -31.93
CA ASP A 254 -9.85 -13.96 -32.34
C ASP A 254 -9.94 -14.96 -31.18
N SER A 255 -9.44 -16.19 -31.42
CA SER A 255 -9.42 -17.26 -30.42
C SER A 255 -8.56 -16.92 -29.20
N THR A 256 -7.54 -16.08 -29.35
CA THR A 256 -6.70 -15.63 -28.22
C THR A 256 -7.51 -14.72 -27.31
N THR A 257 -8.23 -13.75 -27.90
CA THR A 257 -9.13 -12.85 -27.15
C THR A 257 -10.22 -13.66 -26.45
N GLU A 258 -10.86 -14.60 -27.15
CA GLU A 258 -11.86 -15.52 -26.58
C GLU A 258 -11.34 -16.33 -25.38
N SER A 259 -10.11 -16.86 -25.48
CA SER A 259 -9.45 -17.58 -24.37
C SER A 259 -9.24 -16.66 -23.17
N LYS A 260 -8.77 -15.43 -23.38
CA LYS A 260 -8.54 -14.47 -22.29
C LYS A 260 -9.82 -13.96 -21.63
N VAL A 261 -10.89 -13.80 -22.40
CA VAL A 261 -12.23 -13.55 -21.85
C VAL A 261 -12.69 -14.72 -20.97
N SER A 262 -12.48 -15.95 -21.42
CA SER A 262 -12.83 -17.15 -20.65
C SER A 262 -12.07 -17.23 -19.32
N GLU A 263 -10.75 -17.04 -19.35
CA GLU A 263 -9.90 -17.03 -18.15
C GLU A 263 -10.34 -15.95 -17.15
N PHE A 264 -10.61 -14.73 -17.64
CA PHE A 264 -11.11 -13.64 -16.80
C PHE A 264 -12.47 -13.97 -16.17
N GLN A 265 -13.43 -14.45 -16.96
CA GLN A 265 -14.78 -14.77 -16.48
C GLN A 265 -14.77 -15.87 -15.41
N GLU A 266 -13.92 -16.88 -15.55
CA GLU A 266 -13.76 -17.94 -14.56
C GLU A 266 -13.12 -17.41 -13.28
N PHE A 267 -12.01 -16.69 -13.39
CA PHE A 267 -11.30 -16.16 -12.23
C PHE A 267 -12.13 -15.12 -11.45
N TYR A 268 -12.93 -14.30 -12.15
CA TYR A 268 -13.79 -13.28 -11.55
C TYR A 268 -15.15 -13.83 -11.06
N GLY A 269 -15.40 -15.14 -11.22
CA GLY A 269 -16.63 -15.79 -10.74
C GLY A 269 -17.89 -15.39 -11.52
N LEU A 270 -17.77 -15.09 -12.81
CA LEU A 270 -18.92 -14.71 -13.65
C LEU A 270 -19.64 -15.92 -14.27
N THR A 271 -18.95 -17.04 -14.43
CA THR A 271 -19.54 -18.23 -15.07
C THR A 271 -20.65 -18.83 -14.20
N GLY A 272 -21.78 -19.20 -14.81
CA GLY A 272 -22.89 -19.87 -14.11
C GLY A 272 -23.89 -18.93 -13.40
N ILE A 273 -23.71 -17.60 -13.49
CA ILE A 273 -24.63 -16.61 -12.90
C ILE A 273 -25.81 -16.23 -13.83
N GLY A 274 -25.88 -16.83 -15.02
CA GLY A 274 -26.96 -16.62 -15.99
C GLY A 274 -26.87 -15.36 -16.85
N LEU A 275 -25.84 -14.52 -16.68
CA LEU A 275 -25.68 -13.25 -17.42
C LEU A 275 -24.60 -13.26 -18.51
N VAL A 276 -23.71 -14.27 -18.49
CA VAL A 276 -22.54 -14.31 -19.38
C VAL A 276 -22.46 -15.65 -20.13
N THR A 277 -21.92 -15.60 -21.35
CA THR A 277 -21.48 -16.80 -22.09
C THR A 277 -19.96 -16.85 -22.05
N LYS A 278 -19.40 -18.01 -21.66
CA LYS A 278 -17.95 -18.20 -21.55
C LYS A 278 -17.25 -17.85 -22.88
N GLY A 279 -16.20 -17.04 -22.82
CA GLY A 279 -15.40 -16.62 -23.98
C GLY A 279 -16.00 -15.48 -24.81
N LYS A 280 -17.23 -15.06 -24.50
CA LYS A 280 -17.91 -13.94 -25.16
C LYS A 280 -18.03 -12.74 -24.24
N VAL A 281 -18.01 -11.54 -24.80
CA VAL A 281 -18.18 -10.30 -24.02
C VAL A 281 -19.60 -9.79 -24.17
N ASN A 282 -20.43 -10.13 -23.19
CA ASN A 282 -21.74 -9.52 -22.97
C ASN A 282 -21.59 -8.21 -22.20
N VAL A 283 -22.67 -7.42 -22.09
CA VAL A 283 -22.65 -6.15 -21.33
C VAL A 283 -22.18 -6.35 -19.89
N SER A 284 -22.58 -7.46 -19.23
CA SER A 284 -22.14 -7.78 -17.88
C SER A 284 -20.64 -8.09 -17.80
N THR A 285 -20.06 -8.76 -18.81
CA THR A 285 -18.60 -8.96 -18.89
C THR A 285 -17.88 -7.64 -19.13
N MET A 286 -18.40 -6.77 -20.01
CA MET A 286 -17.81 -5.45 -20.23
C MET A 286 -17.86 -4.60 -18.95
N LYS A 287 -18.98 -4.61 -18.21
CA LYS A 287 -19.08 -3.93 -16.90
C LYS A 287 -18.00 -4.42 -15.93
N SER A 288 -17.79 -5.73 -15.84
CA SER A 288 -16.75 -6.32 -14.96
C SER A 288 -15.32 -6.00 -15.41
N LEU A 289 -15.08 -5.82 -16.71
CA LEU A 289 -13.77 -5.39 -17.22
C LEU A 289 -13.49 -3.92 -16.90
N LEU A 290 -14.50 -3.05 -16.97
CA LEU A 290 -14.32 -1.59 -16.93
C LEU A 290 -14.66 -0.93 -15.59
N THR A 291 -15.36 -1.61 -14.69
CA THR A 291 -15.77 -1.08 -13.38
C THR A 291 -15.50 -2.12 -12.30
N SER A 292 -15.06 -1.67 -11.11
CA SER A 292 -14.76 -2.60 -10.01
C SER A 292 -15.97 -3.44 -9.64
N LYS A 293 -17.14 -2.84 -9.44
CA LYS A 293 -18.37 -3.56 -9.04
C LYS A 293 -19.00 -4.47 -10.12
N GLY A 294 -18.54 -4.38 -11.36
CA GLY A 294 -19.13 -5.09 -12.48
C GLY A 294 -20.63 -4.86 -12.65
N ASP A 295 -21.36 -5.90 -13.05
CA ASP A 295 -22.81 -5.84 -13.19
C ASP A 295 -23.52 -6.10 -11.85
N THR A 296 -24.09 -5.05 -11.25
CA THR A 296 -24.79 -5.12 -9.96
C THR A 296 -26.06 -5.97 -10.01
N ASN A 297 -26.60 -6.26 -11.20
CA ASN A 297 -27.75 -7.16 -11.37
C ASN A 297 -27.38 -8.64 -11.25
N ARG A 298 -26.08 -9.00 -11.23
CA ARG A 298 -25.66 -10.40 -11.11
C ARG A 298 -26.14 -11.04 -9.82
N ALA A 299 -26.57 -12.29 -9.88
CA ALA A 299 -26.91 -13.05 -8.68
C ALA A 299 -25.66 -13.23 -7.80
N ALA A 300 -25.86 -13.29 -6.49
CA ALA A 300 -24.81 -13.47 -5.49
C ALA A 300 -25.00 -14.81 -4.75
N LYS A 301 -23.91 -15.37 -4.25
CA LYS A 301 -23.92 -16.59 -3.41
C LYS A 301 -23.53 -16.30 -1.97
N ALA A 302 -22.95 -15.13 -1.72
CA ALA A 302 -22.63 -14.60 -0.41
C ALA A 302 -23.28 -13.22 -0.24
N CYS A 303 -23.40 -12.79 1.00
CA CYS A 303 -23.85 -11.46 1.37
C CYS A 303 -23.24 -11.09 2.71
N ASP A 304 -23.23 -9.82 3.07
CA ASP A 304 -22.96 -9.36 4.42
C ASP A 304 -24.02 -8.34 4.85
N CYS A 305 -24.17 -8.18 6.16
CA CYS A 305 -25.10 -7.20 6.71
C CYS A 305 -24.73 -6.81 8.13
N ALA A 306 -25.00 -5.56 8.51
CA ALA A 306 -24.88 -5.11 9.89
C ALA A 306 -26.04 -5.55 10.79
N THR A 307 -27.19 -5.93 10.21
CA THR A 307 -28.39 -6.30 10.97
C THR A 307 -28.20 -7.64 11.68
N VAL A 308 -28.47 -7.69 12.99
CA VAL A 308 -28.54 -8.94 13.77
C VAL A 308 -29.75 -9.75 13.31
N LEU A 309 -29.51 -10.91 12.71
CA LEU A 309 -30.53 -11.69 12.03
C LEU A 309 -31.45 -12.44 12.99
N ASN A 310 -32.75 -12.21 12.83
CA ASN A 310 -33.78 -13.06 13.42
C ASN A 310 -33.96 -14.35 12.60
N LYS A 311 -34.79 -15.28 13.11
CA LYS A 311 -35.08 -16.57 12.46
C LYS A 311 -35.60 -16.43 11.03
N GLN A 312 -36.53 -15.51 10.79
CA GLN A 312 -37.15 -15.32 9.48
C GLN A 312 -36.17 -14.71 8.49
N GLN A 313 -35.42 -13.68 8.89
CA GLN A 313 -34.39 -13.05 8.05
C GLN A 313 -33.32 -14.05 7.60
N ALA A 314 -32.83 -14.90 8.50
CA ALA A 314 -31.86 -15.95 8.15
C ALA A 314 -32.43 -16.97 7.14
N LEU A 315 -33.70 -17.36 7.29
CA LEU A 315 -34.38 -18.24 6.34
C LEU A 315 -34.60 -17.55 4.99
N ASP A 316 -34.97 -16.27 4.98
CA ASP A 316 -35.21 -15.51 3.75
C ASP A 316 -33.91 -15.28 2.96
N ILE A 317 -32.79 -15.03 3.64
CA ILE A 317 -31.45 -15.04 3.02
C ILE A 317 -31.20 -16.39 2.35
N LYS A 318 -31.43 -17.51 3.06
CA LYS A 318 -31.24 -18.85 2.48
C LYS A 318 -32.13 -19.10 1.27
N ASN A 319 -33.41 -18.74 1.37
CA ASN A 319 -34.43 -18.93 0.33
C ASN A 319 -34.13 -18.08 -0.92
N ALA A 320 -33.53 -16.90 -0.75
CA ALA A 320 -33.06 -16.05 -1.85
C ALA A 320 -31.83 -16.62 -2.58
N GLY A 321 -31.30 -17.77 -2.14
CA GLY A 321 -30.24 -18.51 -2.82
C GLY A 321 -28.82 -18.20 -2.33
N TYR A 322 -28.70 -17.38 -1.26
CA TYR A 322 -27.43 -17.17 -0.57
C TYR A 322 -27.03 -18.42 0.20
N THR A 323 -25.71 -18.60 0.30
CA THR A 323 -25.08 -19.77 0.93
C THR A 323 -24.13 -19.38 2.05
N HIS A 324 -23.57 -18.17 1.97
CA HIS A 324 -22.64 -17.61 2.94
C HIS A 324 -23.16 -16.24 3.41
N VAL A 325 -22.97 -15.92 4.68
CA VAL A 325 -23.29 -14.62 5.26
C VAL A 325 -22.11 -14.08 6.06
N GLY A 326 -21.67 -12.88 5.71
CA GLY A 326 -20.65 -12.10 6.40
C GLY A 326 -21.25 -11.46 7.61
N ARG A 327 -20.68 -11.73 8.80
CA ARG A 327 -21.23 -11.23 10.06
C ARG A 327 -20.14 -10.66 10.96
N TYR A 328 -20.46 -9.54 11.60
CA TYR A 328 -19.51 -8.80 12.41
C TYR A 328 -19.28 -9.48 13.77
N LEU A 329 -18.04 -9.43 14.25
CA LEU A 329 -17.65 -9.88 15.59
C LEU A 329 -17.94 -8.83 16.66
N THR A 330 -17.87 -7.56 16.28
CA THR A 330 -17.92 -6.42 17.21
C THR A 330 -18.65 -5.22 16.59
N GLY A 331 -18.78 -4.15 17.38
CA GLY A 331 -19.17 -2.84 16.89
C GLY A 331 -20.66 -2.53 16.85
N SER A 332 -20.96 -1.33 16.36
CA SER A 332 -22.31 -0.81 16.18
C SER A 332 -22.43 0.03 14.90
N VAL A 333 -23.66 0.33 14.48
CA VAL A 333 -23.97 1.18 13.32
C VAL A 333 -24.90 2.34 13.68
N GLY A 334 -24.79 3.41 12.90
CA GLY A 334 -25.63 4.59 13.02
C GLY A 334 -25.35 5.43 14.27
N LYS A 335 -26.01 6.59 14.36
CA LYS A 335 -25.86 7.53 15.50
C LYS A 335 -26.37 6.95 16.82
N GLU A 336 -27.32 6.01 16.73
CA GLU A 336 -27.93 5.35 17.88
C GLU A 336 -27.09 4.16 18.39
N HIS A 337 -25.91 3.91 17.80
CA HIS A 337 -25.02 2.81 18.17
C HIS A 337 -25.74 1.45 18.24
N THR A 338 -26.53 1.14 17.21
CA THR A 338 -27.23 -0.14 17.12
C THR A 338 -26.21 -1.28 16.99
N PRO A 339 -26.20 -2.29 17.88
CA PRO A 339 -25.24 -3.40 17.80
C PRO A 339 -25.30 -4.14 16.46
N LYS A 340 -24.13 -4.42 15.87
CA LYS A 340 -24.02 -5.17 14.60
C LYS A 340 -23.42 -6.58 14.73
N TYR A 341 -22.90 -6.90 15.91
CA TYR A 341 -22.17 -8.14 16.18
C TYR A 341 -23.06 -9.38 16.33
N LEU A 342 -22.49 -10.56 16.06
CA LEU A 342 -23.14 -11.86 16.25
C LEU A 342 -23.60 -12.07 17.70
N THR A 343 -24.83 -12.53 17.86
CA THR A 343 -25.40 -12.93 19.17
C THR A 343 -25.64 -14.43 19.24
N SER A 344 -25.67 -15.02 20.44
CA SER A 344 -25.93 -16.47 20.58
C SER A 344 -27.29 -16.91 20.04
N THR A 345 -28.27 -16.00 20.02
CA THR A 345 -29.58 -16.23 19.40
C THR A 345 -29.49 -16.23 17.88
N GLU A 346 -28.77 -15.24 17.31
CA GLU A 346 -28.53 -15.16 15.87
C GLU A 346 -27.76 -16.38 15.34
N VAL A 347 -26.74 -16.84 16.07
CA VAL A 347 -25.98 -18.06 15.75
C VAL A 347 -26.93 -19.23 15.50
N LYS A 348 -27.87 -19.49 16.42
CA LYS A 348 -28.87 -20.57 16.26
C LYS A 348 -29.75 -20.35 15.03
N ASN A 349 -30.14 -19.11 14.73
CA ASN A 349 -30.95 -18.79 13.56
C ASN A 349 -30.19 -19.11 12.25
N ILE A 350 -28.93 -18.69 12.16
CA ILE A 350 -28.06 -18.92 11.00
C ILE A 350 -27.79 -20.42 10.80
N GLU A 351 -27.44 -21.15 11.87
CA GLU A 351 -27.22 -22.60 11.79
C GLU A 351 -28.47 -23.35 11.33
N ASN A 352 -29.65 -22.99 11.87
CA ASN A 352 -30.92 -23.61 11.50
C ASN A 352 -31.32 -23.31 10.05
N ALA A 353 -30.96 -22.13 9.53
CA ALA A 353 -31.14 -21.79 8.12
C ALA A 353 -30.14 -22.52 7.19
N GLY A 354 -29.07 -23.12 7.74
CA GLY A 354 -28.05 -23.82 6.97
C GLY A 354 -27.18 -22.89 6.13
N LEU A 355 -26.91 -21.69 6.64
CA LEU A 355 -25.97 -20.71 6.08
C LEU A 355 -24.55 -20.98 6.62
N SER A 356 -23.54 -20.76 5.77
CA SER A 356 -22.15 -20.65 6.21
C SER A 356 -21.86 -19.21 6.66
N VAL A 357 -20.98 -19.01 7.63
CA VAL A 357 -20.55 -17.69 8.12
C VAL A 357 -19.10 -17.42 7.75
N PHE A 358 -18.80 -16.18 7.36
CA PHE A 358 -17.44 -15.64 7.34
C PHE A 358 -17.37 -14.41 8.28
N PRO A 359 -16.50 -14.41 9.31
CA PRO A 359 -16.46 -13.34 10.30
C PRO A 359 -15.76 -12.06 9.81
N ILE A 360 -16.32 -10.92 10.19
CA ILE A 360 -15.78 -9.58 9.88
C ILE A 360 -15.43 -8.86 11.18
N TYR A 361 -14.27 -8.22 11.23
CA TYR A 361 -13.88 -7.30 12.30
C TYR A 361 -13.83 -5.86 11.78
N GLN A 362 -14.61 -4.96 12.40
CA GLN A 362 -14.68 -3.55 12.03
C GLN A 362 -15.25 -2.69 13.17
N ASP A 363 -14.39 -2.28 14.11
CA ASP A 363 -14.69 -1.24 15.13
C ASP A 363 -14.21 0.16 14.73
N GLY A 364 -13.67 0.29 13.53
CA GLY A 364 -13.18 1.52 12.93
C GLY A 364 -12.81 1.27 11.46
N GLY A 365 -11.65 1.78 11.07
CA GLY A 365 -11.07 1.48 9.76
C GLY A 365 -11.67 2.23 8.56
N TYR A 366 -12.62 3.14 8.80
CA TYR A 366 -13.25 4.00 7.78
C TYR A 366 -12.51 5.33 7.55
N GLU A 367 -11.36 5.53 8.19
CA GLU A 367 -10.50 6.71 8.00
C GLU A 367 -9.02 6.41 8.27
N LEU A 368 -8.13 7.16 7.63
CA LEU A 368 -6.68 6.98 7.76
C LEU A 368 -6.18 7.07 9.22
N ASN A 369 -6.80 7.94 10.03
CA ASN A 369 -6.32 8.23 11.38
C ASN A 369 -6.33 6.98 12.28
N TYR A 370 -7.23 6.04 12.01
CA TYR A 370 -7.33 4.76 12.72
C TYR A 370 -6.06 3.89 12.54
N PHE A 371 -5.35 4.02 11.42
CA PHE A 371 -4.19 3.20 11.07
C PHE A 371 -2.84 3.87 11.35
N LYS A 372 -2.83 5.11 11.87
CA LYS A 372 -1.57 5.84 12.11
C LYS A 372 -0.76 5.26 13.26
N ASP A 373 -1.44 4.72 14.27
CA ASP A 373 -0.81 3.99 15.35
C ASP A 373 -0.88 2.49 15.01
N PRO A 374 0.24 1.84 14.67
CA PRO A 374 0.22 0.43 14.31
C PRO A 374 -0.23 -0.47 15.47
N SER A 375 -0.10 -0.04 16.74
CA SER A 375 -0.54 -0.81 17.90
C SER A 375 -2.04 -1.10 17.90
N GLN A 376 -2.83 -0.31 17.17
CA GLN A 376 -4.25 -0.58 16.92
C GLN A 376 -4.47 -1.97 16.32
N GLY A 377 -3.55 -2.47 15.50
CA GLY A 377 -3.62 -3.83 14.94
C GLY A 377 -3.55 -4.92 16.01
N SER A 378 -2.72 -4.73 17.04
CA SER A 378 -2.65 -5.66 18.18
C SER A 378 -3.93 -5.64 19.02
N VAL A 379 -4.50 -4.45 19.24
CA VAL A 379 -5.80 -4.27 19.93
C VAL A 379 -6.91 -4.98 19.17
N ASP A 380 -6.97 -4.76 17.86
CA ASP A 380 -8.00 -5.31 17.00
C ASP A 380 -7.90 -6.83 16.90
N ALA A 381 -6.69 -7.35 16.72
CA ALA A 381 -6.46 -8.79 16.66
C ALA A 381 -6.89 -9.50 17.95
N GLN A 382 -6.48 -8.97 19.10
CA GLN A 382 -6.83 -9.55 20.39
C GLN A 382 -8.34 -9.46 20.65
N THR A 383 -8.98 -8.35 20.27
CA THR A 383 -10.43 -8.16 20.41
C THR A 383 -11.19 -9.13 19.52
N ALA A 384 -10.76 -9.31 18.26
CA ALA A 384 -11.34 -10.25 17.32
C ALA A 384 -11.25 -11.70 17.82
N ILE A 385 -10.09 -12.12 18.33
CA ILE A 385 -9.89 -13.48 18.89
C ILE A 385 -10.87 -13.72 20.03
N LEU A 386 -10.95 -12.81 21.01
CA LEU A 386 -11.84 -12.96 22.16
C LEU A 386 -13.32 -12.97 21.75
N ALA A 387 -13.72 -12.08 20.83
CA ALA A 387 -15.09 -12.04 20.33
C ALA A 387 -15.45 -13.35 19.60
N ALA A 388 -14.53 -13.87 18.78
CA ALA A 388 -14.69 -15.13 18.07
C ALA A 388 -14.81 -16.33 19.03
N GLU A 389 -13.96 -16.42 20.04
CA GLU A 389 -14.02 -17.46 21.07
C GLU A 389 -15.32 -17.41 21.87
N ARG A 390 -15.77 -16.21 22.28
CA ARG A 390 -16.98 -16.04 23.10
C ARG A 390 -18.25 -16.44 22.37
N ILE A 391 -18.26 -16.39 21.04
CA ILE A 391 -19.42 -16.77 20.22
C ILE A 391 -19.30 -18.18 19.63
N GLY A 392 -18.16 -18.85 19.84
CA GLY A 392 -17.94 -20.23 19.40
C GLY A 392 -17.50 -20.36 17.95
N ILE A 393 -16.66 -19.46 17.45
CA ILE A 393 -16.12 -19.62 16.09
C ILE A 393 -15.13 -20.79 16.05
N PRO A 394 -15.25 -21.72 15.08
CA PRO A 394 -14.38 -22.88 15.00
C PRO A 394 -12.92 -22.54 14.71
N SER A 395 -12.03 -23.44 15.14
CA SER A 395 -10.61 -23.37 14.85
C SER A 395 -10.32 -23.30 13.34
N GLY A 396 -9.28 -22.53 12.96
CA GLY A 396 -8.85 -22.39 11.57
C GLY A 396 -9.66 -21.41 10.72
N THR A 397 -10.69 -20.77 11.29
CA THR A 397 -11.55 -19.81 10.60
C THR A 397 -10.79 -18.54 10.21
N THR A 398 -11.02 -18.02 9.01
CA THR A 398 -10.48 -16.74 8.57
C THR A 398 -11.33 -15.58 9.08
N ILE A 399 -10.71 -14.58 9.74
CA ILE A 399 -11.37 -13.35 10.19
C ILE A 399 -10.92 -12.19 9.28
N TYR A 400 -11.88 -11.46 8.72
CA TYR A 400 -11.61 -10.35 7.78
C TYR A 400 -11.54 -9.00 8.50
N PHE A 401 -10.35 -8.40 8.56
CA PHE A 401 -10.10 -7.07 9.14
C PHE A 401 -10.32 -5.97 8.10
N ALA A 402 -11.12 -4.96 8.45
CA ALA A 402 -11.58 -3.94 7.52
C ALA A 402 -10.63 -2.74 7.38
N VAL A 403 -10.32 -2.38 6.12
CA VAL A 403 -9.74 -1.12 5.66
C VAL A 403 -10.74 -0.47 4.71
N ASP A 404 -11.72 0.23 5.28
CA ASP A 404 -12.96 0.65 4.62
C ASP A 404 -12.97 2.15 4.28
N PHE A 405 -11.91 2.61 3.59
CA PHE A 405 -11.80 4.00 3.17
C PHE A 405 -11.05 4.12 1.83
N ASP A 406 -11.06 5.31 1.24
CA ASP A 406 -10.26 5.62 0.04
C ASP A 406 -8.77 5.72 0.40
N CYS A 407 -8.14 4.56 0.57
CA CYS A 407 -6.70 4.43 0.80
C CYS A 407 -5.96 4.71 -0.51
N TYR A 408 -4.96 5.58 -0.45
CA TYR A 408 -4.04 5.84 -1.56
C TYR A 408 -2.84 4.89 -1.52
N SER A 409 -2.26 4.58 -2.68
CA SER A 409 -1.14 3.63 -2.79
C SER A 409 0.04 3.97 -1.87
N TYR A 410 0.37 5.25 -1.69
CA TYR A 410 1.46 5.69 -0.80
C TYR A 410 1.16 5.49 0.69
N GLN A 411 -0.11 5.35 1.07
CA GLN A 411 -0.53 5.14 2.46
C GLN A 411 -0.41 3.67 2.88
N ILE A 412 -0.40 2.74 1.91
CA ILE A 412 -0.40 1.30 2.17
C ILE A 412 0.85 0.90 2.95
N ASP A 413 2.03 1.18 2.40
CA ASP A 413 3.31 0.78 3.00
C ASP A 413 3.59 1.55 4.31
N THR A 414 3.03 2.76 4.48
CA THR A 414 3.26 3.59 5.67
C THR A 414 2.31 3.27 6.84
N PHE A 415 1.06 2.89 6.57
CA PHE A 415 0.04 2.79 7.62
C PHE A 415 -0.68 1.43 7.64
N ILE A 416 -0.92 0.83 6.48
CA ILE A 416 -1.70 -0.42 6.41
C ILE A 416 -0.83 -1.65 6.67
N ILE A 417 0.37 -1.71 6.07
CA ILE A 417 1.31 -2.82 6.30
C ILE A 417 1.70 -2.91 7.79
N PRO A 418 2.15 -1.83 8.46
CA PRO A 418 2.47 -1.89 9.89
C PRO A 418 1.30 -2.31 10.79
N TYR A 419 0.07 -1.87 10.47
CA TYR A 419 -1.13 -2.30 11.17
C TYR A 419 -1.36 -3.82 11.02
N PHE A 420 -1.18 -4.38 9.82
CA PHE A 420 -1.33 -5.82 9.58
C PHE A 420 -0.18 -6.66 10.13
N GLU A 421 1.04 -6.13 10.22
CA GLU A 421 2.17 -6.79 10.93
C GLU A 421 1.82 -7.01 12.41
N GLN A 422 1.20 -6.03 13.05
CA GLN A 422 0.73 -6.12 14.44
C GLN A 422 -0.39 -7.15 14.61
N ILE A 423 -1.34 -7.23 13.67
CA ILE A 423 -2.35 -8.30 13.65
C ILE A 423 -1.67 -9.67 13.55
N HIS A 424 -0.73 -9.81 12.61
CA HIS A 424 -0.03 -11.05 12.33
C HIS A 424 0.74 -11.55 13.56
N MET A 425 1.45 -10.68 14.27
CA MET A 425 2.15 -11.03 15.51
C MET A 425 1.23 -11.65 16.57
N ILE A 426 0.02 -11.10 16.76
CA ILE A 426 -0.95 -11.67 17.70
C ILE A 426 -1.47 -13.02 17.19
N PHE A 427 -1.84 -13.10 15.90
CA PHE A 427 -2.41 -14.31 15.30
C PHE A 427 -1.43 -15.49 15.23
N PHE A 428 -0.14 -15.24 15.15
CA PHE A 428 0.90 -16.28 15.17
C PHE A 428 1.45 -16.55 16.58
N SER A 429 0.97 -15.85 17.61
CA SER A 429 1.36 -16.12 18.99
C SER A 429 0.50 -17.21 19.65
N SER A 430 0.94 -17.69 20.80
CA SER A 430 0.18 -18.59 21.69
C SER A 430 -1.17 -18.03 22.17
N THR A 431 -1.49 -16.77 21.86
CA THR A 431 -2.81 -16.16 22.13
C THR A 431 -3.90 -16.71 21.22
N ASN A 432 -3.57 -17.13 20.01
CA ASN A 432 -4.53 -17.64 19.03
C ASN A 432 -4.60 -19.18 19.09
N ASP A 433 -5.08 -19.72 20.20
CA ASP A 433 -5.15 -21.17 20.44
C ASP A 433 -6.05 -21.91 19.43
N LYS A 434 -7.05 -21.21 18.89
CA LYS A 434 -7.94 -21.66 17.82
C LYS A 434 -7.31 -21.59 16.43
N ASN A 435 -6.08 -21.12 16.26
CA ASN A 435 -5.41 -21.01 14.96
C ASN A 435 -6.26 -20.26 13.91
N TYR A 436 -6.98 -19.21 14.33
CA TYR A 436 -7.68 -18.34 13.38
C TYR A 436 -6.70 -17.76 12.36
N LYS A 437 -7.18 -17.46 11.16
CA LYS A 437 -6.37 -16.94 10.05
C LYS A 437 -6.71 -15.50 9.78
N VAL A 438 -5.71 -14.70 9.41
CA VAL A 438 -5.93 -13.32 9.00
C VAL A 438 -6.50 -13.28 7.58
N GLY A 439 -7.59 -12.54 7.41
CA GLY A 439 -8.13 -12.08 6.13
C GLY A 439 -8.27 -10.56 6.15
N ILE A 440 -8.43 -9.95 4.97
CA ILE A 440 -8.57 -8.49 4.83
C ILE A 440 -9.84 -8.14 4.06
N TYR A 441 -10.60 -7.17 4.55
CA TYR A 441 -11.61 -6.45 3.76
C TYR A 441 -11.07 -5.09 3.32
N ALA A 442 -10.85 -4.88 2.02
CA ALA A 442 -10.27 -3.62 1.52
C ALA A 442 -10.43 -3.45 0.00
N PRO A 443 -10.07 -2.27 -0.56
CA PRO A 443 -9.92 -2.10 -2.01
C PRO A 443 -8.90 -3.07 -2.63
N ARG A 444 -9.06 -3.37 -3.93
CA ARG A 444 -8.28 -4.39 -4.66
C ARG A 444 -6.77 -4.31 -4.44
N TYR A 445 -6.18 -3.13 -4.59
CA TYR A 445 -4.73 -2.96 -4.47
C TYR A 445 -4.23 -3.10 -3.02
N VAL A 446 -5.00 -2.62 -2.04
CA VAL A 446 -4.69 -2.80 -0.62
C VAL A 446 -4.71 -4.29 -0.28
N CYS A 447 -5.74 -5.01 -0.70
CA CYS A 447 -5.84 -6.47 -0.57
C CYS A 447 -4.62 -7.17 -1.19
N THR A 448 -4.23 -6.79 -2.41
CA THR A 448 -3.08 -7.36 -3.13
C THR A 448 -1.80 -7.16 -2.35
N LYS A 449 -1.53 -5.94 -1.87
CA LYS A 449 -0.28 -5.59 -1.18
C LYS A 449 -0.15 -6.29 0.17
N VAL A 450 -1.24 -6.38 0.95
CA VAL A 450 -1.23 -7.11 2.24
C VAL A 450 -1.07 -8.62 2.02
N TYR A 451 -1.67 -9.17 0.96
CA TYR A 451 -1.46 -10.57 0.57
C TYR A 451 -0.01 -10.85 0.13
N GLU A 452 0.57 -10.00 -0.72
CA GLU A 452 1.96 -10.14 -1.20
C GLU A 452 2.99 -10.00 -0.06
N ALA A 453 2.66 -9.23 0.99
CA ALA A 453 3.44 -9.15 2.21
C ALA A 453 3.30 -10.39 3.12
N GLY A 454 2.42 -11.35 2.80
CA GLY A 454 2.19 -12.54 3.61
C GLY A 454 1.30 -12.33 4.84
N LEU A 455 0.73 -11.14 5.01
CA LEU A 455 0.02 -10.71 6.23
C LEU A 455 -1.48 -11.04 6.22
N ALA A 456 -2.04 -11.44 5.06
CA ALA A 456 -3.42 -11.91 4.97
C ALA A 456 -3.55 -13.09 4.00
N SER A 457 -4.22 -14.15 4.45
CA SER A 457 -4.38 -15.39 3.67
C SER A 457 -5.47 -15.30 2.60
N LYS A 458 -6.48 -14.45 2.80
CA LYS A 458 -7.64 -14.27 1.89
C LYS A 458 -8.13 -12.82 1.89
N SER A 459 -8.81 -12.43 0.81
CA SER A 459 -9.37 -11.09 0.66
C SER A 459 -10.89 -11.10 0.50
N PHE A 460 -11.57 -10.21 1.20
CA PHE A 460 -12.94 -9.79 0.97
C PHE A 460 -12.86 -8.41 0.29
N VAL A 461 -13.21 -8.33 -0.99
CA VAL A 461 -12.85 -7.16 -1.80
C VAL A 461 -13.98 -6.13 -1.81
N ALA A 462 -13.66 -4.87 -1.56
CA ALA A 462 -14.62 -3.76 -1.51
C ALA A 462 -14.90 -3.16 -2.90
N ASP A 463 -15.31 -3.97 -3.89
CA ASP A 463 -15.48 -3.51 -5.28
C ASP A 463 -16.65 -2.54 -5.49
N MET A 464 -17.64 -2.52 -4.60
CA MET A 464 -18.78 -1.59 -4.66
C MET A 464 -18.32 -0.12 -4.66
N SER A 465 -17.22 0.19 -3.97
CA SER A 465 -16.61 1.51 -3.87
C SER A 465 -15.81 1.86 -5.12
N THR A 466 -16.50 2.04 -6.25
CA THR A 466 -15.89 2.30 -7.58
C THR A 466 -15.07 3.60 -7.64
N GLY A 467 -15.30 4.53 -6.71
CA GLY A 467 -14.58 5.80 -6.64
C GLY A 467 -13.21 5.70 -5.97
N PHE A 468 -12.98 4.65 -5.17
CA PHE A 468 -11.75 4.49 -4.39
C PHE A 468 -10.55 4.27 -5.30
N SER A 469 -9.47 4.95 -4.97
CA SER A 469 -8.24 5.04 -5.74
C SER A 469 -7.55 3.69 -5.90
N CYS A 470 -7.58 2.85 -4.86
CA CYS A 470 -7.02 1.50 -4.90
C CYS A 470 -7.94 0.42 -5.51
N ASN A 471 -9.12 0.80 -6.02
CA ASN A 471 -9.96 -0.05 -6.88
C ASN A 471 -9.79 0.30 -8.36
N LEU A 472 -9.57 1.58 -8.68
CA LEU A 472 -9.52 2.07 -10.05
C LEU A 472 -8.22 1.67 -10.76
N GLY A 473 -8.35 0.78 -11.75
CA GLY A 473 -7.22 0.32 -12.57
C GLY A 473 -6.46 -0.86 -11.99
N TYR A 474 -6.91 -1.39 -10.85
CA TYR A 474 -6.29 -2.55 -10.22
C TYR A 474 -7.11 -3.81 -10.50
N SER A 475 -6.40 -4.89 -10.81
CA SER A 475 -7.00 -6.20 -11.03
C SER A 475 -7.46 -6.81 -9.69
N MET A 476 -8.38 -7.76 -9.78
CA MET A 476 -8.87 -8.51 -8.62
C MET A 476 -7.73 -9.33 -7.97
N PRO A 477 -7.50 -9.24 -6.65
CA PRO A 477 -6.41 -9.94 -5.97
C PRO A 477 -6.50 -11.47 -6.10
N LYS A 478 -5.36 -12.15 -6.23
CA LYS A 478 -5.30 -13.61 -6.45
C LYS A 478 -5.97 -14.46 -5.36
N ASN A 479 -5.97 -13.95 -4.12
CA ASN A 479 -6.52 -14.60 -2.93
C ASN A 479 -7.96 -14.16 -2.59
N TRP A 480 -8.70 -13.52 -3.52
CA TRP A 480 -10.07 -13.08 -3.27
C TRP A 480 -11.01 -14.24 -2.91
N ALA A 481 -11.73 -14.15 -1.79
CA ALA A 481 -12.68 -15.14 -1.31
C ALA A 481 -14.12 -14.65 -1.52
N PHE A 482 -14.34 -13.39 -1.17
CA PHE A 482 -15.59 -12.68 -1.31
C PHE A 482 -15.34 -11.34 -2.00
N ASP A 483 -16.34 -10.79 -2.64
CA ASP A 483 -16.26 -9.54 -3.41
C ASP A 483 -17.58 -8.79 -3.26
N GLN A 484 -17.60 -7.73 -2.45
CA GLN A 484 -18.77 -6.89 -2.19
C GLN A 484 -18.97 -5.93 -3.35
N PHE A 485 -20.12 -6.02 -4.03
CA PHE A 485 -20.31 -5.28 -5.28
C PHE A 485 -21.63 -4.50 -5.37
N CYS A 486 -22.58 -4.72 -4.47
CA CYS A 486 -23.87 -4.02 -4.53
C CYS A 486 -24.61 -4.01 -3.19
N GLU A 487 -24.92 -2.82 -2.70
CA GLU A 487 -25.80 -2.61 -1.54
C GLU A 487 -27.26 -2.67 -1.95
N LEU A 488 -28.04 -3.43 -1.18
CA LEU A 488 -29.50 -3.41 -1.22
C LEU A 488 -29.99 -2.66 0.02
N ASN A 489 -30.47 -1.43 -0.17
CA ASN A 489 -31.03 -0.61 0.93
C ASN A 489 -32.21 -1.30 1.66
N SER A 490 -32.86 -2.26 1.03
CA SER A 490 -33.96 -3.04 1.61
C SER A 490 -34.04 -4.42 0.97
N PHE A 491 -33.57 -5.44 1.70
CA PHE A 491 -33.75 -6.85 1.37
C PHE A 491 -35.17 -7.30 1.73
N SER A 492 -35.78 -8.06 0.83
CA SER A 492 -37.16 -8.54 0.97
C SER A 492 -37.24 -9.63 2.05
N SER A 493 -37.64 -9.22 3.26
CA SER A 493 -37.82 -10.04 4.45
C SER A 493 -38.84 -9.35 5.37
N SER A 494 -39.29 -10.01 6.44
CA SER A 494 -40.14 -9.40 7.47
C SER A 494 -39.47 -9.46 8.87
N PRO A 495 -38.96 -8.33 9.40
CA PRO A 495 -38.80 -7.03 8.74
C PRO A 495 -37.74 -7.06 7.63
N SER A 496 -37.83 -6.09 6.73
CA SER A 496 -36.79 -5.82 5.72
C SER A 496 -35.58 -5.14 6.37
N PHE A 497 -34.42 -5.26 5.75
CA PHE A 497 -33.17 -4.70 6.28
C PHE A 497 -32.15 -4.49 5.15
N PRO A 498 -31.16 -3.58 5.31
CA PRO A 498 -30.07 -3.44 4.34
C PRO A 498 -29.20 -4.70 4.26
N LEU A 499 -28.80 -5.09 3.05
CA LEU A 499 -27.95 -6.25 2.79
C LEU A 499 -27.03 -5.98 1.60
N ASP A 500 -25.77 -6.33 1.74
CA ASP A 500 -24.79 -6.21 0.68
C ASP A 500 -24.64 -7.54 -0.06
N LYS A 501 -24.52 -7.47 -1.39
CA LYS A 501 -24.33 -8.64 -2.26
C LYS A 501 -22.85 -8.90 -2.45
N ASP A 502 -22.46 -10.14 -2.16
CA ASP A 502 -21.09 -10.61 -2.32
C ASP A 502 -21.00 -11.74 -3.34
N ALA A 503 -20.08 -11.58 -4.30
CA ALA A 503 -19.65 -12.69 -5.12
C ALA A 503 -18.78 -13.64 -4.28
N TYR A 504 -18.80 -14.92 -4.65
CA TYR A 504 -18.13 -15.98 -3.91
C TYR A 504 -17.20 -16.76 -4.83
N SER A 505 -15.91 -16.82 -4.52
CA SER A 505 -14.91 -17.48 -5.36
C SER A 505 -14.78 -18.99 -5.14
N GLY A 506 -15.29 -19.51 -4.02
CA GLY A 506 -15.03 -20.88 -3.58
C GLY A 506 -13.79 -21.05 -2.69
N ARG A 507 -12.96 -20.01 -2.50
CA ARG A 507 -11.70 -20.11 -1.73
C ARG A 507 -11.90 -20.17 -0.21
N ASP A 508 -13.00 -19.60 0.30
CA ASP A 508 -13.37 -19.70 1.71
C ASP A 508 -14.72 -20.38 1.87
N THR A 509 -14.79 -21.55 2.48
CA THR A 509 -16.07 -22.23 2.69
C THR A 509 -16.89 -21.64 3.84
N GLY A 510 -16.29 -20.70 4.60
CA GLY A 510 -16.79 -20.29 5.90
C GLY A 510 -16.96 -21.50 6.83
N PHE A 511 -17.87 -21.37 7.79
CA PHE A 511 -18.27 -22.47 8.67
C PHE A 511 -19.77 -22.46 8.94
N LYS A 512 -20.36 -23.62 9.20
CA LYS A 512 -21.82 -23.77 9.44
C LYS A 512 -22.18 -24.16 10.86
N LYS A 513 -21.18 -24.54 11.65
CA LYS A 513 -21.36 -25.03 13.02
C LYS A 513 -20.45 -24.27 13.95
N PHE A 514 -21.04 -23.73 15.00
CA PHE A 514 -20.33 -23.03 16.06
C PHE A 514 -19.95 -24.04 17.16
N ASP A 515 -18.79 -23.82 17.76
CA ASP A 515 -18.34 -24.56 18.93
C ASP A 515 -19.24 -24.21 20.14
N ALA A 516 -19.50 -25.20 20.99
CA ALA A 516 -20.19 -24.96 22.24
C ALA A 516 -19.30 -24.11 23.17
N VAL A 517 -19.86 -23.04 23.72
CA VAL A 517 -19.16 -22.10 24.60
C VAL A 517 -19.98 -21.87 25.87
N SER A 518 -19.28 -21.77 27.01
CA SER A 518 -19.90 -21.40 28.28
C SER A 518 -20.03 -19.89 28.40
N THR A 519 -21.12 -19.44 29.02
CA THR A 519 -21.25 -18.04 29.44
C THR A 519 -20.21 -17.73 30.52
N LYS A 520 -19.45 -16.65 30.30
CA LYS A 520 -18.51 -16.11 31.29
C LYS A 520 -19.21 -15.11 32.21
N THR A 521 -18.78 -15.02 33.46
CA THR A 521 -19.20 -13.97 34.39
C THR A 521 -18.51 -12.65 34.07
N ASP A 522 -19.03 -11.54 34.59
CA ASP A 522 -18.41 -10.22 34.41
C ASP A 522 -16.98 -10.17 34.98
N GLU A 523 -16.73 -10.88 36.09
CA GLU A 523 -15.40 -11.01 36.70
C GLU A 523 -14.43 -11.78 35.80
N GLU A 524 -14.87 -12.88 35.20
CA GLU A 524 -14.07 -13.64 34.24
C GLU A 524 -13.74 -12.81 33.00
N ILE A 525 -14.69 -12.04 32.49
CA ILE A 525 -14.50 -11.12 31.36
C ILE A 525 -13.50 -10.01 31.74
N ALA A 526 -13.61 -9.43 32.93
CA ALA A 526 -12.68 -8.40 33.39
C ALA A 526 -11.24 -8.93 33.50
N GLN A 527 -11.05 -10.12 34.04
CA GLN A 527 -9.74 -10.77 34.13
C GLN A 527 -9.16 -11.14 32.75
N GLU A 528 -10.01 -11.60 31.84
CA GLU A 528 -9.62 -11.86 30.44
C GLU A 528 -9.19 -10.58 29.73
N ASN A 529 -9.94 -9.49 29.88
CA ASN A 529 -9.61 -8.20 29.30
C ASN A 529 -8.29 -7.66 29.86
N LEU A 530 -8.02 -7.80 31.17
CA LEU A 530 -6.73 -7.42 31.75
C LEU A 530 -5.57 -8.24 31.15
N ARG A 531 -5.73 -9.56 31.02
CA ARG A 531 -4.72 -10.42 30.37
C ARG A 531 -4.49 -10.03 28.91
N ALA A 532 -5.54 -9.67 28.19
CA ALA A 532 -5.46 -9.16 26.83
C ALA A 532 -4.69 -7.84 26.73
N LYS A 533 -4.96 -6.87 27.62
CA LYS A 533 -4.18 -5.62 27.69
C LYS A 533 -2.69 -5.88 27.89
N VAL A 534 -2.33 -6.78 28.81
CA VAL A 534 -0.93 -7.15 29.07
C VAL A 534 -0.28 -7.76 27.82
N LYS A 535 -0.99 -8.64 27.11
CA LYS A 535 -0.49 -9.25 25.87
C LYS A 535 -0.27 -8.21 24.77
N ILE A 536 -1.21 -7.28 24.58
CA ILE A 536 -1.08 -6.16 23.64
C ILE A 536 0.16 -5.33 23.97
N ALA A 537 0.34 -4.94 25.23
CA ALA A 537 1.49 -4.16 25.66
C ALA A 537 2.82 -4.91 25.46
N ARG A 538 2.86 -6.22 25.74
CA ARG A 538 4.03 -7.07 25.49
C ARG A 538 4.37 -7.16 24.01
N ASN A 539 3.38 -7.38 23.15
CA ASN A 539 3.59 -7.42 21.70
C ASN A 539 4.06 -6.08 21.16
N GLN A 540 3.49 -4.98 21.65
CA GLN A 540 3.95 -3.64 21.27
C GLN A 540 5.40 -3.40 21.69
N TYR A 541 5.80 -3.86 22.89
CA TYR A 541 7.19 -3.76 23.34
C TYR A 541 8.13 -4.55 22.43
N VAL A 542 7.77 -5.80 22.06
CA VAL A 542 8.55 -6.61 21.11
C VAL A 542 8.66 -5.91 19.76
N TYR A 543 7.56 -5.37 19.23
CA TYR A 543 7.57 -4.62 17.97
C TYR A 543 8.49 -3.40 18.05
N ASN A 544 8.37 -2.60 19.10
CA ASN A 544 9.18 -1.38 19.33
C ASN A 544 10.68 -1.66 19.43
N VAL A 545 11.07 -2.88 19.79
CA VAL A 545 12.47 -3.32 19.84
C VAL A 545 12.90 -3.92 18.49
N MET A 546 12.13 -4.85 17.95
CA MET A 546 12.54 -5.70 16.82
C MET A 546 12.40 -5.01 15.46
N GLU A 547 11.45 -4.09 15.30
CA GLU A 547 11.28 -3.33 14.05
C GLU A 547 12.46 -2.41 13.77
N PRO A 548 12.91 -1.53 14.71
CA PRO A 548 14.04 -0.66 14.44
C PRO A 548 15.35 -1.42 14.21
N LEU A 549 15.47 -2.62 14.80
CA LEU A 549 16.62 -3.51 14.60
C LEU A 549 16.59 -4.26 13.26
N GLY A 550 15.48 -4.23 12.51
CA GLY A 550 15.33 -4.94 11.24
C GLY A 550 15.11 -6.46 11.38
N TYR A 551 14.82 -6.96 12.57
CA TYR A 551 14.62 -8.39 12.84
C TYR A 551 13.15 -8.80 13.01
N LEU A 552 12.19 -7.86 12.95
CA LEU A 552 10.76 -8.16 13.10
C LEU A 552 10.31 -9.30 12.17
N ASN A 553 10.65 -9.23 10.88
CA ASN A 553 10.25 -10.22 9.87
C ASN A 553 10.78 -11.63 10.16
N LYS A 554 11.84 -11.78 10.96
CA LYS A 554 12.40 -13.09 11.34
C LYS A 554 11.57 -13.79 12.42
N ILE A 555 10.80 -13.04 13.20
CA ILE A 555 9.99 -13.58 14.29
C ILE A 555 8.49 -13.62 13.95
N MET A 556 8.05 -12.93 12.89
CA MET A 556 6.62 -12.84 12.52
C MET A 556 5.95 -14.20 12.30
N ASP A 557 6.64 -15.15 11.65
CA ASP A 557 6.06 -16.46 11.31
C ASP A 557 6.33 -17.55 12.36
N VAL A 558 7.28 -17.30 13.26
CA VAL A 558 7.58 -18.22 14.38
C VAL A 558 6.61 -17.99 15.55
N GLY A 559 6.14 -16.75 15.70
CA GLY A 559 5.36 -16.33 16.85
C GLY A 559 6.23 -16.07 18.08
N VAL A 560 5.69 -15.27 19.01
CA VAL A 560 6.36 -15.03 20.29
C VAL A 560 6.01 -16.16 21.25
N GLU A 561 6.97 -17.06 21.47
CA GLU A 561 6.96 -18.00 22.59
C GLU A 561 7.90 -17.49 23.68
N TYR A 562 7.36 -17.24 24.87
CA TYR A 562 8.16 -16.70 25.98
C TYR A 562 9.18 -17.71 26.50
N ASP A 563 10.33 -17.18 26.93
CA ASP A 563 11.45 -17.91 27.53
C ASP A 563 12.09 -18.97 26.63
N LYS A 564 11.85 -18.86 25.31
CA LYS A 564 12.53 -19.63 24.28
C LYS A 564 13.38 -18.74 23.40
N GLU A 565 14.51 -19.30 22.98
CA GLU A 565 15.43 -18.65 22.08
C GLU A 565 15.00 -18.90 20.62
N ILE A 566 14.91 -17.83 19.84
CA ILE A 566 14.48 -17.82 18.44
C ILE A 566 15.70 -17.43 17.59
N SER A 567 16.13 -18.30 16.68
CA SER A 567 17.22 -17.99 15.76
C SER A 567 16.79 -16.95 14.72
N LEU A 568 17.60 -15.91 14.57
CA LEU A 568 17.38 -14.81 13.61
C LEU A 568 18.26 -14.95 12.35
N GLY A 569 19.33 -15.72 12.45
CA GLY A 569 20.21 -16.09 11.34
C GLY A 569 21.65 -16.36 11.79
N THR A 570 22.47 -16.77 10.82
CA THR A 570 23.90 -17.01 11.00
C THR A 570 24.68 -16.32 9.89
N MET A 571 25.77 -15.69 10.25
CA MET A 571 26.75 -15.15 9.31
C MET A 571 28.04 -15.97 9.36
N MET A 572 28.65 -16.19 8.19
CA MET A 572 29.83 -17.04 8.06
C MET A 572 30.97 -16.32 7.36
N SER A 573 32.20 -16.60 7.78
CA SER A 573 33.44 -16.18 7.12
C SER A 573 34.52 -17.27 7.28
N PRO A 574 35.63 -17.23 6.52
CA PRO A 574 36.75 -18.16 6.73
C PRO A 574 37.34 -18.09 8.15
N GLN A 575 37.29 -16.92 8.80
CA GLN A 575 37.88 -16.67 10.11
C GLN A 575 36.95 -17.04 11.28
N GLY A 576 35.65 -17.15 11.05
CA GLY A 576 34.66 -17.42 12.10
C GLY A 576 33.21 -17.19 11.68
N ALA A 577 32.29 -17.38 12.63
CA ALA A 577 30.85 -17.22 12.46
C ALA A 577 30.24 -16.34 13.56
N ILE A 578 29.08 -15.75 13.27
CA ILE A 578 28.23 -15.08 14.26
C ILE A 578 26.82 -15.66 14.13
N ASP A 579 26.37 -16.33 15.18
CA ASP A 579 24.99 -16.76 15.34
C ASP A 579 24.19 -15.67 16.05
N ILE A 580 22.99 -15.39 15.55
CA ILE A 580 22.12 -14.33 16.06
C ILE A 580 20.80 -14.96 16.49
N SER A 581 20.37 -14.67 17.71
CA SER A 581 19.10 -15.12 18.25
C SER A 581 18.44 -14.05 19.11
N THR A 582 17.17 -14.27 19.46
CA THR A 582 16.47 -13.45 20.45
C THR A 582 15.73 -14.32 21.45
N LYS A 583 15.66 -13.85 22.70
CA LYS A 583 14.85 -14.45 23.76
C LYS A 583 13.94 -13.39 24.35
N ILE A 584 12.64 -13.66 24.35
CA ILE A 584 11.61 -12.75 24.90
C ILE A 584 11.14 -13.36 26.21
N SER A 585 11.27 -12.64 27.34
CA SER A 585 10.85 -13.12 28.66
C SER A 585 9.76 -12.25 29.27
N THR A 586 8.91 -12.86 30.08
CA THR A 586 7.93 -12.16 30.93
C THR A 586 8.45 -11.90 32.35
N SER A 587 9.75 -12.10 32.54
CA SER A 587 10.49 -11.84 33.77
C SER A 587 11.72 -10.99 33.49
N LEU A 588 12.25 -10.39 34.54
CA LEU A 588 13.54 -9.71 34.51
C LEU A 588 14.58 -10.66 35.06
N GLU A 589 15.57 -11.03 34.25
CA GLU A 589 16.69 -11.80 34.76
C GLU A 589 17.56 -10.93 35.69
N SER A 590 17.95 -11.48 36.84
CA SER A 590 18.94 -10.88 37.73
C SER A 590 20.33 -11.11 37.13
N SER A 591 20.72 -10.28 36.17
CA SER A 591 22.02 -10.36 35.49
C SER A 591 23.19 -10.16 36.49
N THR A 592 24.01 -11.18 36.70
CA THR A 592 25.30 -11.08 37.40
C THR A 592 26.45 -10.58 36.50
N GLY A 593 26.17 -10.23 35.23
CA GLY A 593 27.16 -9.87 34.19
C GLY A 593 26.91 -8.56 33.43
N LYS A 594 26.08 -7.65 33.96
CA LYS A 594 25.87 -6.31 33.34
C LYS A 594 27.16 -5.52 33.30
N ILE A 595 27.64 -5.21 32.10
CA ILE A 595 28.82 -4.35 31.92
C ILE A 595 28.41 -2.89 31.78
N TYR A 596 27.34 -2.56 31.04
CA TYR A 596 26.84 -1.18 30.89
C TYR A 596 25.31 -1.16 30.83
N ASN A 597 24.69 -0.18 31.48
CA ASN A 597 23.23 -0.06 31.55
C ASN A 597 22.78 1.38 31.28
N ILE A 598 21.90 1.53 30.30
CA ILE A 598 21.22 2.79 30.00
C ILE A 598 19.86 2.74 30.65
N LYS A 599 19.57 3.73 31.49
CA LYS A 599 18.22 3.91 32.03
C LYS A 599 17.41 4.69 30.98
N VAL A 600 16.30 4.10 30.55
CA VAL A 600 15.37 4.74 29.62
C VAL A 600 14.34 5.50 30.43
N ASP A 601 14.33 6.81 30.27
CA ASP A 601 13.36 7.70 30.89
C ASP A 601 12.99 8.81 29.88
N ILE A 602 11.70 9.14 29.80
CA ILE A 602 11.14 10.22 28.98
C ILE A 602 10.88 11.45 29.87
N GLY A 603 11.26 12.63 29.38
CA GLY A 603 11.00 13.92 30.01
C GLY A 603 9.56 14.39 29.79
N ASN A 604 9.19 15.48 30.46
CA ASN A 604 7.85 16.07 30.36
C ASN A 604 7.50 16.61 28.96
N ASP A 605 8.51 16.78 28.10
CA ASP A 605 8.40 17.20 26.71
C ASP A 605 8.12 16.02 25.75
N GLY A 606 8.11 14.78 26.24
CA GLY A 606 7.94 13.58 25.43
C GLY A 606 9.24 13.08 24.78
N GLU A 607 10.38 13.70 25.10
CA GLU A 607 11.70 13.34 24.57
C GLU A 607 12.50 12.49 25.58
N LEU A 608 13.53 11.78 25.13
CA LEU A 608 14.45 11.12 26.06
C LEU A 608 15.15 12.15 26.94
N THR A 609 15.31 11.82 28.22
CA THR A 609 16.08 12.66 29.15
C THR A 609 17.51 12.87 28.64
N GLN A 610 18.09 14.03 28.94
CA GLN A 610 19.48 14.34 28.55
C GLN A 610 20.47 13.30 29.08
N THR A 611 20.21 12.73 30.26
CA THR A 611 21.00 11.63 30.81
C THR A 611 20.99 10.41 29.89
N CYS A 612 19.81 9.96 29.47
CA CYS A 612 19.67 8.83 28.54
C CYS A 612 20.37 9.12 27.21
N LYS A 613 20.14 10.30 26.62
CA LYS A 613 20.79 10.74 25.36
C LYS A 613 22.32 10.73 25.49
N ASN A 614 22.86 11.22 26.61
CA ASN A 614 24.31 11.23 26.85
C ASN A 614 24.89 9.82 26.96
N GLN A 615 24.20 8.89 27.61
CA GLN A 615 24.65 7.49 27.70
C GLN A 615 24.66 6.80 26.32
N ILE A 616 23.64 7.06 25.48
CA ILE A 616 23.59 6.55 24.10
C ILE A 616 24.73 7.15 23.25
N MET A 617 24.99 8.46 23.38
CA MET A 617 26.09 9.12 22.67
C MET A 617 27.46 8.59 23.09
N GLU A 618 27.67 8.32 24.38
CA GLU A 618 28.93 7.80 24.91
C GLU A 618 29.31 6.48 24.23
N ILE A 619 28.40 5.51 24.21
CA ILE A 619 28.63 4.22 23.55
C ILE A 619 28.76 4.34 22.02
N SER A 620 28.07 5.32 21.42
CA SER A 620 28.08 5.53 19.97
C SER A 620 29.37 6.20 19.47
N SER A 621 29.97 7.08 20.28
CA SER A 621 31.23 7.75 19.94
C SER A 621 32.42 6.80 19.83
N ASN A 622 32.38 5.64 20.51
CA ASN A 622 33.40 4.61 20.40
C ASN A 622 33.37 3.88 19.04
N LEU A 623 32.30 4.07 18.24
CA LEU A 623 32.07 3.35 16.99
C LEU A 623 32.40 4.16 15.74
N SER A 624 32.32 5.49 15.81
CA SER A 624 32.43 6.36 14.64
C SER A 624 33.80 6.32 13.94
N ASP A 625 34.82 5.86 14.65
CA ASP A 625 36.19 5.76 14.13
C ASP A 625 36.55 4.34 13.65
N THR A 626 35.60 3.40 13.67
CA THR A 626 35.86 1.97 13.38
C THR A 626 35.81 1.63 11.88
N GLY A 627 35.19 2.49 11.05
CA GLY A 627 35.05 2.26 9.61
C GLY A 627 34.08 1.13 9.22
N ILE A 628 33.32 0.58 10.18
CA ILE A 628 32.26 -0.40 9.91
C ILE A 628 31.00 0.34 9.43
N GLU A 629 30.51 -0.03 8.24
CA GLU A 629 29.28 0.51 7.68
C GLU A 629 28.09 0.27 8.62
N GLY A 630 27.29 1.31 8.88
CA GLY A 630 26.10 1.22 9.74
C GLY A 630 26.36 1.40 11.25
N ALA A 631 27.61 1.39 11.71
CA ALA A 631 27.94 1.55 13.14
C ALA A 631 27.48 2.92 13.70
N ASP A 632 27.63 3.99 12.91
CA ASP A 632 27.14 5.34 13.25
C ASP A 632 25.61 5.42 13.36
N ASN A 633 24.89 4.56 12.64
CA ASN A 633 23.43 4.55 12.63
C ASN A 633 22.84 3.69 13.75
N PHE A 634 23.67 2.90 14.44
CA PHE A 634 23.22 2.05 15.53
C PHE A 634 22.81 2.88 16.76
N GLY A 635 23.53 3.96 17.08
CA GLY A 635 23.14 4.92 18.12
C GLY A 635 21.72 5.48 17.90
N ASN A 636 21.43 5.89 16.67
CA ASN A 636 20.08 6.35 16.28
C ASN A 636 19.02 5.24 16.43
N THR A 637 19.40 3.97 16.21
CA THR A 637 18.51 2.82 16.37
C THR A 637 18.17 2.60 17.84
N ILE A 638 19.18 2.65 18.72
CA ILE A 638 18.97 2.57 20.18
C ILE A 638 18.12 3.75 20.68
N GLU A 639 18.36 4.96 20.16
CA GLU A 639 17.54 6.14 20.50
C GLU A 639 16.07 5.96 20.09
N LYS A 640 15.81 5.45 18.88
CA LYS A 640 14.44 5.13 18.41
C LYS A 640 13.77 4.08 19.29
N ILE A 641 14.48 3.03 19.67
CA ILE A 641 13.94 1.99 20.55
C ILE A 641 13.62 2.58 21.92
N ALA A 642 14.57 3.31 22.51
CA ALA A 642 14.41 3.97 23.81
C ALA A 642 13.20 4.93 23.81
N LEU A 643 13.04 5.75 22.76
CA LEU A 643 11.86 6.61 22.57
C LEU A 643 10.55 5.81 22.48
N SER A 644 10.58 4.68 21.78
CA SER A 644 9.39 3.86 21.53
C SER A 644 8.94 3.05 22.75
N VAL A 645 9.89 2.51 23.54
CA VAL A 645 9.60 1.74 24.76
C VAL A 645 9.32 2.61 25.98
N LYS A 646 9.68 3.90 25.94
CA LYS A 646 9.39 4.97 26.92
C LYS A 646 10.01 4.83 28.31
N SER A 647 10.15 3.62 28.84
CA SER A 647 10.72 3.38 30.17
C SER A 647 11.48 2.06 30.23
N GLY A 648 12.38 1.95 31.20
CA GLY A 648 13.07 0.70 31.53
C GLY A 648 14.59 0.79 31.40
N ASN A 649 15.21 -0.28 30.91
CA ASN A 649 16.66 -0.41 30.81
C ASN A 649 17.08 -1.02 29.48
N ILE A 650 18.22 -0.55 28.97
CA ILE A 650 18.97 -1.18 27.88
C ILE A 650 20.31 -1.62 28.47
N ALA A 651 20.47 -2.92 28.65
CA ALA A 651 21.67 -3.51 29.21
C ALA A 651 22.52 -4.13 28.10
N PHE A 652 23.82 -3.88 28.14
CA PHE A 652 24.81 -4.56 27.31
C PHE A 652 25.54 -5.55 28.21
N GLU A 653 25.66 -6.80 27.75
CA GLU A 653 26.17 -7.90 28.55
C GLU A 653 27.16 -8.75 27.74
N ILE A 654 28.14 -9.30 28.45
CA ILE A 654 29.02 -10.36 27.96
C ILE A 654 28.69 -11.57 28.81
N ASN A 655 28.01 -12.54 28.20
CA ASN A 655 27.43 -13.66 28.93
C ASN A 655 28.49 -14.72 29.22
N ASN A 656 29.28 -15.07 28.20
CA ASN A 656 30.30 -16.10 28.27
C ASN A 656 31.51 -15.73 27.40
N VAL A 657 32.73 -16.00 27.89
CA VAL A 657 33.98 -15.83 27.15
C VAL A 657 34.82 -17.11 27.25
N PHE A 658 35.09 -17.72 26.11
CA PHE A 658 35.96 -18.87 25.93
C PHE A 658 37.02 -18.54 24.87
N ALA A 659 38.12 -19.30 24.83
CA ALA A 659 39.20 -19.07 23.87
C ALA A 659 38.72 -19.06 22.40
N ASN A 660 37.70 -19.85 22.05
CA ASN A 660 37.17 -19.95 20.69
C ASN A 660 35.80 -19.32 20.48
N SER A 661 35.13 -18.84 21.53
CA SER A 661 33.77 -18.31 21.44
C SER A 661 33.50 -17.24 22.49
N VAL A 662 32.79 -16.19 22.09
CA VAL A 662 32.27 -15.15 22.99
C VAL A 662 30.80 -14.92 22.72
N GLU A 663 30.02 -14.71 23.77
CA GLU A 663 28.59 -14.41 23.68
C GLU A 663 28.32 -13.01 24.21
N PHE A 664 27.79 -12.16 23.33
CA PHE A 664 27.33 -10.82 23.64
C PHE A 664 25.80 -10.79 23.67
N SER A 665 25.23 -9.95 24.52
CA SER A 665 23.80 -9.65 24.42
C SER A 665 23.48 -8.18 24.67
N ILE A 666 22.38 -7.74 24.07
CA ILE A 666 21.70 -6.49 24.40
C ILE A 666 20.29 -6.83 24.88
N VAL A 667 19.94 -6.35 26.07
CA VAL A 667 18.67 -6.67 26.73
C VAL A 667 17.87 -5.38 26.94
N PHE A 668 16.74 -5.29 26.24
CA PHE A 668 15.74 -4.24 26.43
C PHE A 668 14.72 -4.74 27.44
N SER A 669 14.47 -4.01 28.52
CA SER A 669 13.57 -4.50 29.56
C SER A 669 12.81 -3.38 30.27
N THR A 670 11.62 -3.67 30.77
CA THR A 670 10.85 -2.77 31.65
C THR A 670 10.09 -3.56 32.72
N SER A 671 9.97 -2.98 33.91
CA SER A 671 9.04 -3.44 34.97
C SER A 671 7.73 -2.63 34.99
N ASP A 672 7.67 -1.56 34.21
CA ASP A 672 6.59 -0.58 34.19
C ASP A 672 5.86 -0.62 32.83
N LEU A 673 5.51 -1.83 32.39
CA LEU A 673 4.92 -2.06 31.06
C LEU A 673 3.50 -1.47 30.93
N LEU A 674 2.76 -1.45 32.05
CA LEU A 674 1.39 -0.93 32.16
C LEU A 674 1.29 -0.08 33.44
N PRO A 675 1.83 1.16 33.43
CA PRO A 675 1.89 2.02 34.61
C PRO A 675 0.51 2.38 35.20
N GLU A 676 -0.55 2.27 34.40
CA GLU A 676 -1.92 2.55 34.81
C GLU A 676 -2.59 1.42 35.62
N GLU A 677 -2.00 0.22 35.64
CA GLU A 677 -2.51 -0.93 36.39
C GLU A 677 -1.74 -1.07 37.72
N GLU A 678 -2.41 -1.39 38.83
CA GLU A 678 -1.76 -1.48 40.16
C GLU A 678 -0.67 -2.56 40.24
N LYS A 679 -0.76 -3.58 39.38
CA LYS A 679 0.16 -4.71 39.35
C LYS A 679 1.30 -4.40 38.39
N GLU A 680 2.54 -4.57 38.85
CA GLU A 680 3.71 -4.49 37.97
C GLU A 680 3.70 -5.61 36.92
N TRP A 681 3.89 -5.21 35.66
CA TRP A 681 4.00 -6.12 34.53
C TRP A 681 5.36 -5.91 33.87
N THR A 682 6.08 -7.01 33.67
CA THR A 682 7.43 -6.97 33.15
C THR A 682 7.53 -7.65 31.79
N ILE A 683 8.53 -7.21 31.03
CA ILE A 683 8.98 -7.83 29.79
C ILE A 683 10.47 -7.55 29.58
N SER A 684 11.16 -8.50 28.96
CA SER A 684 12.48 -8.29 28.38
C SER A 684 12.59 -8.90 26.97
N VAL A 685 13.38 -8.26 26.12
CA VAL A 685 13.76 -8.72 24.79
C VAL A 685 15.29 -8.71 24.76
N ALA A 686 15.88 -9.90 24.80
CA ALA A 686 17.32 -10.09 24.67
C ALA A 686 17.65 -10.42 23.22
N LEU A 687 18.63 -9.75 22.64
CA LEU A 687 19.23 -10.09 21.36
C LEU A 687 20.64 -10.63 21.64
N ILE A 688 20.91 -11.85 21.23
CA ILE A 688 22.08 -12.63 21.64
C ILE A 688 22.93 -12.92 20.40
N PHE A 689 24.24 -12.76 20.55
CA PHE A 689 25.24 -12.90 19.49
C PHE A 689 26.35 -13.80 19.97
N THR A 690 26.46 -14.96 19.35
CA THR A 690 27.54 -15.91 19.65
C THR A 690 28.56 -15.82 18.53
N MET A 691 29.71 -15.22 18.81
CA MET A 691 30.83 -15.14 17.87
C MET A 691 31.78 -16.31 18.11
N THR A 692 32.05 -17.11 17.09
CA THR A 692 32.94 -18.26 17.16
C THR A 692 34.10 -18.11 16.17
N LEU A 693 35.33 -18.27 16.63
CA LEU A 693 36.53 -18.27 15.78
C LEU A 693 36.76 -19.66 15.19
N ASN A 694 37.12 -19.70 13.91
CA ASN A 694 37.46 -20.97 13.25
C ASN A 694 38.78 -21.50 13.81
N SER A 695 38.85 -22.80 14.14
CA SER A 695 40.05 -23.43 14.69
C SER A 695 41.28 -23.29 13.79
N ASN A 696 41.07 -23.13 12.48
CA ASN A 696 42.14 -22.97 11.50
C ASN A 696 42.61 -21.52 11.31
N SER A 697 42.02 -20.55 12.02
CA SER A 697 42.34 -19.12 11.90
C SER A 697 43.67 -18.74 12.59
N GLY A 698 44.14 -19.55 13.55
CA GLY A 698 45.31 -19.21 14.36
C GLY A 698 45.04 -18.08 15.37
N LEU A 699 43.78 -17.81 15.69
CA LEU A 699 43.33 -16.75 16.60
C LEU A 699 42.52 -17.32 17.76
N GLU A 700 42.60 -16.69 18.92
CA GLU A 700 41.76 -16.95 20.10
C GLU A 700 41.32 -15.65 20.79
N PHE A 701 40.19 -15.68 21.50
CA PHE A 701 39.75 -14.58 22.35
C PHE A 701 40.62 -14.50 23.62
N ASN A 702 41.09 -13.30 23.95
CA ASN A 702 41.86 -13.06 25.15
C ASN A 702 40.94 -12.88 26.36
N VAL A 703 40.61 -13.99 27.02
CA VAL A 703 39.70 -14.04 28.17
C VAL A 703 40.10 -13.06 29.29
N VAL A 704 41.40 -12.86 29.49
CA VAL A 704 41.91 -11.95 30.54
C VAL A 704 41.62 -10.50 30.18
N GLU A 705 41.79 -10.10 28.93
CA GLU A 705 41.61 -8.70 28.52
C GLU A 705 40.14 -8.27 28.60
N PHE A 706 39.20 -9.18 28.29
CA PHE A 706 37.77 -8.95 28.53
C PHE A 706 37.43 -8.61 29.99
N THR A 707 38.25 -9.03 30.96
CA THR A 707 38.04 -8.70 32.40
C THR A 707 38.68 -7.39 32.84
N LYS A 708 39.59 -6.82 32.05
CA LYS A 708 40.31 -5.57 32.39
C LYS A 708 39.70 -4.33 31.76
N GLU A 709 38.96 -4.48 30.67
CA GLU A 709 38.41 -3.37 29.92
C GLU A 709 37.30 -2.60 30.66
N HIS A 710 37.14 -1.33 30.28
CA HIS A 710 36.08 -0.48 30.85
C HIS A 710 34.70 -0.86 30.30
N SER A 711 33.67 -0.66 31.12
CA SER A 711 32.28 -1.00 30.79
C SER A 711 31.77 -0.38 29.48
N ASN A 712 32.13 0.87 29.20
CA ASN A 712 31.73 1.58 27.98
C ASN A 712 32.47 1.09 26.73
N ILE A 713 33.72 0.63 26.86
CA ILE A 713 34.48 -0.01 25.79
C ILE A 713 33.86 -1.37 25.46
N LEU A 714 33.56 -2.19 26.47
CA LEU A 714 32.93 -3.48 26.27
C LEU A 714 31.51 -3.34 25.67
N ALA A 715 30.75 -2.31 26.06
CA ALA A 715 29.47 -1.98 25.42
C ALA A 715 29.65 -1.59 23.94
N GLY A 716 30.69 -0.79 23.64
CA GLY A 716 31.08 -0.50 22.26
C GLY A 716 31.42 -1.75 21.45
N ALA A 717 32.09 -2.74 22.07
CA ALA A 717 32.43 -4.01 21.42
C ALA A 717 31.17 -4.84 21.09
N VAL A 718 30.21 -4.90 22.02
CA VAL A 718 28.89 -5.50 21.78
C VAL A 718 28.24 -4.83 20.57
N ILE A 719 28.18 -3.50 20.56
CA ILE A 719 27.54 -2.77 19.46
C ILE A 719 28.26 -2.96 18.13
N LEU A 720 29.59 -3.03 18.13
CA LEU A 720 30.36 -3.30 16.91
C LEU A 720 29.95 -4.64 16.28
N VAL A 721 29.80 -5.67 17.11
CA VAL A 721 29.33 -6.99 16.69
C VAL A 721 27.89 -6.91 16.19
N LEU A 722 27.01 -6.17 16.87
CA LEU A 722 25.62 -5.93 16.45
C LEU A 722 25.54 -5.25 15.08
N ALA A 723 26.25 -4.14 14.89
CA ALA A 723 26.23 -3.34 13.68
C ALA A 723 26.82 -4.11 12.49
N GLY A 724 27.95 -4.80 12.71
CA GLY A 724 28.52 -5.67 11.70
C GLY A 724 27.63 -6.88 11.39
N ALA A 725 26.79 -7.32 12.33
CA ALA A 725 25.82 -8.38 12.07
C ALA A 725 24.66 -8.01 11.13
N LEU A 726 24.47 -6.71 10.91
CA LEU A 726 23.55 -6.19 9.92
C LEU A 726 24.20 -6.03 8.53
N VAL A 727 25.52 -6.26 8.40
CA VAL A 727 26.29 -6.03 7.16
C VAL A 727 26.98 -7.31 6.69
N VAL A 728 26.74 -7.67 5.43
CA VAL A 728 27.34 -8.85 4.81
C VAL A 728 28.87 -8.69 4.74
N ASN A 729 29.60 -9.70 5.24
CA ASN A 729 31.08 -9.76 5.28
C ASN A 729 31.78 -8.81 6.28
N ALA A 730 31.11 -8.34 7.35
CA ALA A 730 31.77 -7.51 8.36
C ALA A 730 32.67 -8.30 9.34
N ILE A 731 32.54 -9.63 9.42
CA ILE A 731 33.27 -10.47 10.39
C ILE A 731 34.80 -10.26 10.32
N PRO A 732 35.47 -10.26 9.15
CA PRO A 732 36.91 -10.03 9.08
C PRO A 732 37.32 -8.65 9.61
N SER A 733 36.50 -7.62 9.39
CA SER A 733 36.74 -6.25 9.90
C SER A 733 36.61 -6.18 11.42
N ILE A 734 35.60 -6.85 11.99
CA ILE A 734 35.42 -6.96 13.44
C ILE A 734 36.65 -7.65 14.06
N ILE A 735 37.08 -8.79 13.50
CA ILE A 735 38.24 -9.54 14.00
C ILE A 735 39.51 -8.69 13.93
N ALA A 736 39.72 -7.95 12.84
CA ALA A 736 40.87 -7.07 12.68
C ALA A 736 40.91 -5.96 13.74
N LEU A 737 39.76 -5.37 14.08
CA LEU A 737 39.64 -4.37 15.15
C LEU A 737 39.94 -4.96 16.53
N PHE A 738 39.40 -6.14 16.83
CA PHE A 738 39.66 -6.83 18.11
C PHE A 738 41.10 -7.33 18.26
N SER A 739 41.81 -7.55 17.14
CA SER A 739 43.21 -8.00 17.10
C SER A 739 44.23 -6.85 17.03
N ALA A 740 43.76 -5.59 16.96
CA ALA A 740 44.64 -4.45 16.78
C ALA A 740 45.52 -4.20 18.03
N GLY A 741 46.69 -3.57 17.81
CA GLY A 741 47.68 -3.34 18.87
C GLY A 741 47.19 -2.41 19.99
N ALA A 742 47.91 -2.44 21.12
CA ALA A 742 47.64 -1.61 22.29
C ALA A 742 47.51 -0.12 21.90
N GLY A 743 46.39 0.51 22.29
CA GLY A 743 46.07 1.91 21.99
C GLY A 743 44.92 2.13 20.98
N THR A 744 44.33 1.06 20.46
CA THR A 744 43.07 1.10 19.69
C THR A 744 41.87 0.82 20.60
N VAL A 745 40.68 1.36 20.28
CA VAL A 745 39.48 1.33 21.15
C VAL A 745 39.09 -0.10 21.59
N PHE A 746 39.30 -1.11 20.75
CA PHE A 746 38.98 -2.53 21.04
C PHE A 746 40.19 -3.48 20.99
N GLY A 747 41.41 -2.94 21.02
CA GLY A 747 42.62 -3.73 20.78
C GLY A 747 42.87 -4.80 21.84
N LEU A 748 43.46 -5.93 21.43
CA LEU A 748 43.85 -7.08 22.26
C LEU A 748 42.72 -7.99 22.80
N LEU A 749 41.46 -7.82 22.35
CA LEU A 749 40.37 -8.76 22.66
C LEU A 749 40.51 -10.10 21.93
N ILE A 750 41.23 -10.11 20.79
CA ILE A 750 41.65 -11.32 20.07
C ILE A 750 43.19 -11.32 19.98
N GLN A 751 43.80 -12.49 20.16
CA GLN A 751 45.24 -12.70 20.07
C GLN A 751 45.58 -13.88 19.16
N ALA A 752 46.81 -13.90 18.63
CA ALA A 752 47.32 -15.05 17.89
C ALA A 752 47.68 -16.20 18.85
N LEU A 753 47.39 -17.43 18.40
CA LEU A 753 47.75 -18.68 19.09
C LEU A 753 49.25 -18.94 19.16
#